data_AF-A0AAV5YL90-F1
#
_entry.id   AF-A0AAV5YL90-F1
#
_cell.length_a   1.000
_cell.length_b   1.000
_cell.length_c   1.000
_cell.angle_alpha   90.00
_cell.angle_beta   90.00
_cell.angle_gamma   90.00
#
_symmetry.space_group_name_H-M   'P 1'
#
loop_
_entity.id
_entity.type
_entity.pdbx_description
1 polymer ?
#
loop_
_entity_poly.entity_id
_entity_poly.type
_entity_poly.pdbx_seq_one_letter_code
_entity_poly.pdbx_strand_id
1 'polypeptide(L)'
;MSFRRRTYVLLVLAVIVASVATHAFRPGGEALTACGIRDITLAVEVCPPRDVDAILGDVGSPVRAQMHDQTLVDFALIVSYVALWGATGLALNPGVAILAGLAGIADVVENLAILQELPLPDPVPFVRWAALAKWSLLGIVFVTFVFLFRPDHLSGGSRGLLRAATGLAYGVAGVAALGGLVDVRLLAWAGPPLMAAVLLQLLLHLLAHDEFRATRDQRLAARVSTARSLVLEQVLAEEYERIHGPLDAAARRGLAGLYEAIHGLGEKRAALCLSGGGIRSATFALGILQGLARLRMLPQFHYLSTVSGGGYIGGWLTAWLHRSGNDVPAVCDRLGAIDGTKKLGPEATPISHLRDYSNYLAPRAGLLSADTWTLLGTIMRNLFLVWSVVLPLLAAGLIVPRLYLALAHSAPGSPAASTVGGRMLLAVGALALAWAVAYIGASIPSSTTALRDQNRFLVRCLVPLLISVLCLTLYWAWWPTRQWQHFVGLALVVHLIAWAGYTIWLRTPWGAGRPAEGPRLKRAAAFFVELAIVIIVGVAAGYLAWILANVFFPHLDGFLMLYSCLALGVFLSAFLLAATLLVGLISRWTEDEDREWWARCGSWMLLIGVVWLTLSGLVIYGPMLLSGQVARWLLASVGGVSGLITVLGGWSAKSVAGSGTAGTGLPSRLKRLILPAAAGVFAAVLLLATSWLTSAVLGALQGVAVARPPAPPAPQWPFLGVEPSGHVAVLLTSPPWLVLAVGAALALLGCVIALLVNTNQFSLHAMYRARLIRAYLGASNGEPQRNPFTGFDERDNIQMADLWPNRPPASSSAPAPEGRRSLFHVVNMALNLVHGDRLAWQERKAHSFTVSPLHAGSLAVGEEGGYRRTRSNPDVPHSRYGGADGISLGTAITISGAAASPNMGYQSSPLVTFMMTIFNARLGWWLGNPGPAGHDTFYLANPRFPVRPIVAEAFGLT
;
A
#
# COMPACT_ATOMS: atom_id res chain seq x y z
N MET A 1 -8.79 -5.51 17.26
CA MET A 1 -8.50 -4.11 17.67
C MET A 1 -9.06 -3.95 19.08
N SER A 2 -8.33 -3.37 20.04
CA SER A 2 -8.89 -3.18 21.40
C SER A 2 -10.01 -2.13 21.36
N PHE A 3 -11.06 -2.34 22.15
CA PHE A 3 -12.25 -1.48 22.25
C PHE A 3 -11.88 -0.01 22.47
N ARG A 4 -10.98 0.27 23.43
CA ARG A 4 -10.51 1.64 23.75
C ARG A 4 -9.93 2.40 22.54
N ARG A 5 -9.18 1.73 21.65
CA ARG A 5 -8.58 2.39 20.46
C ARG A 5 -9.64 2.84 19.46
N ARG A 6 -10.65 2.00 19.22
CA ARG A 6 -11.73 2.36 18.29
C ARG A 6 -12.45 3.60 18.79
N THR A 7 -12.69 3.67 20.11
CA THR A 7 -13.28 4.84 20.74
C THR A 7 -12.45 6.10 20.52
N TYR A 8 -11.14 6.10 20.79
CA TYR A 8 -10.29 7.28 20.58
C TYR A 8 -10.23 7.76 19.13
N VAL A 9 -10.07 6.85 18.17
CA VAL A 9 -10.03 7.20 16.75
C VAL A 9 -11.37 7.79 16.31
N LEU A 10 -12.48 7.19 16.76
CA LEU A 10 -13.82 7.72 16.48
C LEU A 10 -14.02 9.10 17.10
N LEU A 11 -13.52 9.36 18.31
CA LEU A 11 -13.60 10.66 18.96
C LEU A 11 -12.81 11.74 18.22
N VAL A 12 -11.59 11.45 17.76
CA VAL A 12 -10.81 12.42 16.96
C VAL A 12 -11.48 12.69 15.62
N LEU A 13 -11.99 11.65 14.94
CA LEU A 13 -12.73 11.82 13.69
C LEU A 13 -14.04 12.61 13.90
N ALA A 14 -14.75 12.36 15.00
CA ALA A 14 -15.96 13.09 15.35
C ALA A 14 -15.66 14.59 15.55
N VAL A 15 -14.57 14.94 16.24
CA VAL A 15 -14.12 16.33 16.37
C VAL A 15 -13.83 16.95 15.02
N ILE A 16 -13.12 16.26 14.12
CA ILE A 16 -12.81 16.77 12.77
C ILE A 16 -14.09 16.99 11.96
N VAL A 17 -15.00 16.00 11.92
CA VAL A 17 -16.26 16.08 11.17
C VAL A 17 -17.14 17.19 11.72
N ALA A 18 -17.29 17.28 13.04
CA ALA A 18 -18.06 18.33 13.69
C ALA A 18 -17.45 19.71 13.40
N SER A 19 -16.12 19.86 13.45
CA SER A 19 -15.44 21.12 13.12
C SER A 19 -15.69 21.57 11.68
N VAL A 20 -15.67 20.62 10.73
CA VAL A 20 -15.96 20.90 9.32
C VAL A 20 -17.43 21.28 9.13
N ALA A 21 -18.34 20.60 9.83
CA ALA A 21 -19.76 20.93 9.80
C ALA A 21 -20.00 22.34 10.35
N THR A 22 -19.49 22.66 11.54
CA THR A 22 -19.53 24.01 12.13
C THR A 22 -19.01 25.07 11.15
N HIS A 23 -17.88 24.81 10.49
CA HIS A 23 -17.30 25.75 9.54
C HIS A 23 -18.21 26.01 8.33
N ALA A 24 -18.93 24.97 7.85
CA ALA A 24 -19.82 25.08 6.70
C ALA A 24 -21.04 25.99 6.95
N PHE A 25 -21.43 26.20 8.22
CA PHE A 25 -22.56 27.05 8.60
C PHE A 25 -22.16 28.48 9.02
N ARG A 26 -20.89 28.88 8.88
CA ARG A 26 -20.40 30.19 9.35
C ARG A 26 -21.07 31.39 8.66
N PRO A 27 -21.45 32.45 9.41
CA PRO A 27 -21.97 33.71 8.87
C PRO A 27 -21.18 34.25 7.68
N GLY A 28 -21.87 34.53 6.56
CA GLY A 28 -21.25 35.10 5.38
C GLY A 28 -20.89 36.57 5.56
N GLY A 29 -19.60 36.89 5.76
CA GLY A 29 -19.09 38.26 5.75
C GLY A 29 -17.77 38.42 6.52
N GLU A 30 -16.65 38.61 5.83
CA GLU A 30 -15.38 39.01 6.48
C GLU A 30 -15.38 40.52 6.80
N ALA A 31 -16.37 40.99 7.56
CA ALA A 31 -16.35 42.36 8.06
C ALA A 31 -15.34 42.45 9.21
N LEU A 32 -14.34 43.32 9.08
CA LEU A 32 -13.40 43.58 10.18
C LEU A 32 -14.18 44.24 11.31
N THR A 33 -14.37 43.51 12.42
CA THR A 33 -14.95 44.07 13.65
C THR A 33 -14.04 45.16 14.22
N ALA A 34 -14.56 46.07 15.05
CA ALA A 34 -13.76 47.14 15.65
C ALA A 34 -12.60 46.60 16.52
N CYS A 35 -12.74 45.38 17.05
CA CYS A 35 -11.70 44.65 17.78
C CYS A 35 -10.64 43.98 16.86
N GLY A 36 -10.84 43.97 15.54
CA GLY A 36 -9.89 43.43 14.55
C GLY A 36 -10.02 41.93 14.27
N ILE A 37 -11.11 41.30 14.72
CA ILE A 37 -11.42 39.89 14.45
C ILE A 37 -12.29 39.82 13.18
N ARG A 38 -11.94 38.92 12.26
CA ARG A 38 -12.67 38.74 10.99
C ARG A 38 -13.80 37.71 11.07
N ASP A 39 -13.69 36.77 12.01
CA ASP A 39 -14.68 35.72 12.23
C ASP A 39 -15.78 36.29 13.14
N ILE A 40 -16.98 36.49 12.59
CA ILE A 40 -18.09 37.16 13.30
C ILE A 40 -18.51 36.32 14.52
N THR A 41 -18.54 35.00 14.39
CA THR A 41 -18.90 34.11 15.51
C THR A 41 -17.89 34.26 16.63
N LEU A 42 -16.59 34.17 16.32
CA LEU A 42 -15.55 34.41 17.32
C LEU A 42 -15.62 35.84 17.89
N ALA A 43 -15.97 36.85 17.09
CA ALA A 43 -16.09 38.22 17.58
C ALA A 43 -17.18 38.37 18.65
N VAL A 44 -18.34 37.72 18.49
CA VAL A 44 -19.40 37.67 19.52
C VAL A 44 -18.90 37.03 20.81
N GLU A 45 -18.10 35.97 20.69
CA GLU A 45 -17.58 35.25 21.86
C GLU A 45 -16.65 36.12 22.70
N VAL A 46 -15.80 36.97 22.10
CA VAL A 46 -14.67 37.54 22.85
C VAL A 46 -14.51 39.05 22.79
N CYS A 47 -15.16 39.73 21.84
CA CYS A 47 -15.11 41.19 21.75
C CYS A 47 -16.08 41.88 22.71
N PRO A 48 -15.82 43.15 23.09
CA PRO A 48 -16.76 43.95 23.87
C PRO A 48 -18.12 44.07 23.16
N PRO A 49 -19.25 44.00 23.89
CA PRO A 49 -20.61 44.05 23.30
C PRO A 49 -20.81 45.18 22.28
N ARG A 50 -20.43 46.40 22.67
CA ARG A 50 -20.50 47.62 21.84
C ARG A 50 -19.82 47.52 20.47
N ASP A 51 -18.82 46.63 20.32
CA ASP A 51 -18.05 46.47 19.09
C ASP A 51 -18.67 45.44 18.13
N VAL A 52 -19.67 44.68 18.61
CA VAL A 52 -20.30 43.55 17.89
C VAL A 52 -21.80 43.79 17.67
N ASP A 53 -22.46 44.55 18.55
CA ASP A 53 -23.89 44.88 18.46
C ASP A 53 -24.28 45.48 17.10
N ALA A 54 -23.41 46.32 16.53
CA ALA A 54 -23.61 46.95 15.22
C ALA A 54 -23.58 45.96 14.05
N ILE A 55 -22.97 44.78 14.23
CA ILE A 55 -22.79 43.75 13.19
C ILE A 55 -23.90 42.70 13.27
N LEU A 56 -24.39 42.40 14.47
CA LEU A 56 -25.45 41.41 14.70
C LEU A 56 -26.81 41.83 14.11
N GLY A 57 -27.06 43.14 14.05
CA GLY A 57 -28.33 43.70 13.55
C GLY A 57 -29.53 43.28 14.41
N ASP A 58 -30.73 43.54 13.89
CA ASP A 58 -31.99 43.25 14.58
C ASP A 58 -32.29 41.74 14.67
N VAL A 59 -33.17 41.39 15.61
CA VAL A 59 -33.68 40.02 15.79
C VAL A 59 -34.31 39.52 14.49
N GLY A 60 -33.84 38.36 14.00
CA GLY A 60 -34.25 37.79 12.71
C GLY A 60 -33.37 38.16 11.51
N SER A 61 -32.27 38.89 11.72
CA SER A 61 -31.28 39.15 10.67
C SER A 61 -30.70 37.84 10.09
N PRO A 62 -30.29 37.80 8.81
CA PRO A 62 -29.63 36.64 8.22
C PRO A 62 -28.39 36.19 9.00
N VAL A 63 -27.66 37.15 9.61
CA VAL A 63 -26.47 36.89 10.42
C VAL A 63 -26.86 36.13 11.70
N ARG A 64 -27.88 36.59 12.43
CA ARG A 64 -28.40 35.93 13.63
C ARG A 64 -28.99 34.55 13.34
N ALA A 65 -29.73 34.40 12.23
CA ALA A 65 -30.28 33.10 11.80
C ALA A 65 -29.16 32.09 11.48
N GLN A 66 -28.09 32.55 10.82
CA GLN A 66 -26.96 31.68 10.51
C GLN A 66 -26.14 31.33 11.75
N MET A 67 -25.99 32.25 12.70
CA MET A 67 -25.41 31.95 14.02
C MET A 67 -26.24 30.91 14.79
N HIS A 68 -27.56 31.00 14.75
CA HIS A 68 -28.44 30.00 15.36
C HIS A 68 -28.14 28.58 14.84
N ASP A 69 -28.07 28.43 13.51
CA ASP A 69 -27.79 27.13 12.87
C ASP A 69 -26.39 26.63 13.20
N GLN A 70 -25.40 27.52 13.22
CA GLN A 70 -24.04 27.18 13.63
C GLN A 70 -23.99 26.70 15.09
N THR A 71 -24.60 27.44 16.02
CA THR A 71 -24.66 27.11 17.45
C THR A 71 -25.33 25.76 17.70
N LEU A 72 -26.37 25.40 16.93
CA LEU A 72 -26.97 24.06 17.01
C LEU A 72 -26.00 22.94 16.61
N VAL A 73 -25.17 23.17 15.59
CA VAL A 73 -24.14 22.21 15.16
C VAL A 73 -22.97 22.17 16.14
N ASP A 74 -22.66 23.28 16.80
CA ASP A 74 -21.56 23.38 17.78
C ASP A 74 -21.76 22.49 19.01
N PHE A 75 -23.00 22.16 19.40
CA PHE A 75 -23.23 21.14 20.43
C PHE A 75 -22.61 19.77 20.08
N ALA A 76 -22.62 19.36 18.82
CA ALA A 76 -21.98 18.11 18.40
C ALA A 76 -20.45 18.20 18.52
N LEU A 77 -19.88 19.38 18.25
CA LEU A 77 -18.47 19.65 18.44
C LEU A 77 -18.10 19.59 19.94
N ILE A 78 -18.90 20.22 20.81
CA ILE A 78 -18.73 20.20 22.27
C ILE A 78 -18.69 18.78 22.79
N VAL A 79 -19.71 17.98 22.49
CA VAL A 79 -19.77 16.58 22.94
C VAL A 79 -18.56 15.79 22.44
N SER A 80 -18.16 16.00 21.17
CA SER A 80 -17.05 15.28 20.57
C SER A 80 -15.71 15.63 21.21
N TYR A 81 -15.43 16.92 21.47
CA TYR A 81 -14.17 17.30 22.08
C TYR A 81 -14.18 17.00 23.58
N VAL A 82 -15.24 17.29 24.34
CA VAL A 82 -15.30 16.95 25.78
C VAL A 82 -15.08 15.45 25.97
N ALA A 83 -15.67 14.60 25.12
CA ALA A 83 -15.42 13.16 25.15
C ALA A 83 -13.97 12.80 24.76
N LEU A 84 -13.40 13.43 23.73
CA LEU A 84 -12.00 13.19 23.33
C LEU A 84 -11.01 13.58 24.43
N TRP A 85 -11.09 14.83 24.89
CA TRP A 85 -10.18 15.42 25.85
C TRP A 85 -10.42 14.87 27.26
N GLY A 86 -11.67 14.59 27.63
CA GLY A 86 -12.04 13.90 28.85
C GLY A 86 -11.53 12.46 28.88
N ALA A 87 -11.71 11.68 27.80
CA ALA A 87 -11.11 10.35 27.70
C ALA A 87 -9.59 10.41 27.80
N THR A 88 -8.97 11.34 27.05
CA THR A 88 -7.51 11.54 27.04
C THR A 88 -6.99 11.89 28.44
N GLY A 89 -7.66 12.81 29.13
CA GLY A 89 -7.38 13.15 30.52
C GLY A 89 -7.54 11.95 31.44
N LEU A 90 -8.64 11.22 31.38
CA LEU A 90 -8.85 10.02 32.22
C LEU A 90 -7.78 8.95 32.02
N ALA A 91 -7.23 8.84 30.80
CA ALA A 91 -6.16 7.91 30.51
C ALA A 91 -4.76 8.38 30.97
N LEU A 92 -4.53 9.69 31.09
CA LEU A 92 -3.20 10.27 31.32
C LEU A 92 -3.09 11.01 32.66
N ASN A 93 -4.03 11.90 32.95
CA ASN A 93 -4.11 12.66 34.20
C ASN A 93 -5.58 13.10 34.47
N PRO A 94 -6.20 12.65 35.58
CA PRO A 94 -7.60 12.96 35.87
C PRO A 94 -7.87 14.47 36.05
N GLY A 95 -6.87 15.27 36.45
CA GLY A 95 -7.00 16.73 36.53
C GLY A 95 -7.24 17.38 35.17
N VAL A 96 -6.65 16.85 34.10
CA VAL A 96 -6.88 17.33 32.72
C VAL A 96 -8.30 17.00 32.25
N ALA A 97 -8.85 15.85 32.66
CA ALA A 97 -10.23 15.50 32.34
C ALA A 97 -11.24 16.43 33.03
N ILE A 98 -10.97 16.83 34.28
CA ILE A 98 -11.80 17.78 35.02
C ILE A 98 -11.76 19.15 34.33
N LEU A 99 -10.57 19.66 33.98
CA LEU A 99 -10.43 20.95 33.29
C LEU A 99 -11.11 20.95 31.91
N ALA A 100 -10.98 19.87 31.13
CA ALA A 100 -11.68 19.72 29.85
C ALA A 100 -13.21 19.66 30.01
N GLY A 101 -13.70 19.01 31.07
CA GLY A 101 -15.11 19.00 31.42
C GLY A 101 -15.63 20.38 31.81
N LEU A 102 -14.87 21.13 32.62
CA LEU A 102 -15.20 22.51 32.98
C LEU A 102 -15.20 23.45 31.76
N ALA A 103 -14.24 23.30 30.85
CA ALA A 103 -14.22 24.03 29.58
C ALA A 103 -15.48 23.72 28.75
N GLY A 104 -15.88 22.46 28.69
CA GLY A 104 -17.13 22.03 28.05
C GLY A 104 -18.39 22.63 28.68
N ILE A 105 -18.44 22.73 30.01
CA ILE A 105 -19.56 23.40 30.71
C ILE A 105 -19.60 24.89 30.36
N ALA A 106 -18.44 25.57 30.35
CA ALA A 106 -18.36 26.97 29.98
C ALA A 106 -18.84 27.19 28.53
N ASP A 107 -18.45 26.31 27.61
CA ASP A 107 -18.88 26.32 26.21
C ASP A 107 -20.38 26.07 26.04
N VAL A 108 -20.96 25.16 26.83
CA VAL A 108 -22.43 24.94 26.83
C VAL A 108 -23.16 26.18 27.36
N VAL A 109 -22.67 26.80 28.43
CA VAL A 109 -23.26 28.02 29.00
C VAL A 109 -23.21 29.16 27.99
N GLU A 110 -22.08 29.31 27.30
CA GLU A 110 -21.89 30.27 26.21
C GLU A 110 -22.88 30.03 25.06
N ASN A 111 -22.94 28.81 24.51
CA ASN A 111 -23.82 28.49 23.39
C ASN A 111 -25.31 28.60 23.76
N LEU A 112 -25.69 28.23 24.99
CA LEU A 112 -27.04 28.46 25.49
C LEU A 112 -27.36 29.95 25.62
N ALA A 113 -26.39 30.76 26.06
CA ALA A 113 -26.56 32.20 26.12
C ALA A 113 -26.72 32.82 24.73
N ILE A 114 -25.97 32.36 23.72
CA ILE A 114 -26.15 32.76 22.32
C ILE A 114 -27.55 32.38 21.82
N LEU A 115 -28.03 31.17 22.09
CA LEU A 115 -29.39 30.77 21.70
C LEU A 115 -30.48 31.59 22.40
N GLN A 116 -30.26 31.97 23.66
CA GLN A 116 -31.15 32.85 24.42
C GLN A 116 -31.03 34.34 24.04
N GLU A 117 -29.91 34.74 23.45
CA GLU A 117 -29.67 36.08 22.91
C GLU A 117 -30.41 36.36 21.63
N LEU A 118 -30.48 35.38 20.75
CA LEU A 118 -31.18 35.55 19.47
C LEU A 118 -32.61 36.13 19.63
N PRO A 119 -33.38 35.82 20.70
CA PRO A 119 -34.65 36.47 21.01
C PRO A 119 -34.64 37.66 22.01
N LEU A 120 -33.52 38.04 22.63
CA LEU A 120 -33.45 39.07 23.71
C LEU A 120 -32.41 40.17 23.44
N PRO A 121 -32.63 41.42 23.90
CA PRO A 121 -31.81 42.56 23.48
C PRO A 121 -30.42 42.75 24.15
N ASP A 122 -30.09 42.14 25.30
CA ASP A 122 -28.76 42.37 25.95
C ASP A 122 -28.21 41.21 26.84
N PRO A 123 -27.64 40.15 26.25
CA PRO A 123 -26.90 39.11 26.99
C PRO A 123 -25.43 38.89 26.53
N VAL A 124 -24.95 39.65 25.53
CA VAL A 124 -23.57 39.60 25.01
C VAL A 124 -22.50 39.68 26.11
N PRO A 125 -22.66 40.47 27.19
CA PRO A 125 -21.70 40.48 28.29
C PRO A 125 -21.49 39.09 28.91
N PHE A 126 -22.57 38.31 29.05
CA PHE A 126 -22.53 36.99 29.67
C PHE A 126 -21.90 35.94 28.74
N VAL A 127 -22.24 35.97 27.45
CA VAL A 127 -21.59 35.15 26.40
C VAL A 127 -20.08 35.34 26.46
N ARG A 128 -19.63 36.60 26.55
CA ARG A 128 -18.21 36.93 26.63
C ARG A 128 -17.49 36.35 27.84
N TRP A 129 -18.10 36.43 29.02
CA TRP A 129 -17.51 35.84 30.23
C TRP A 129 -17.40 34.32 30.16
N ALA A 130 -18.43 33.65 29.64
CA ALA A 130 -18.43 32.20 29.45
C ALA A 130 -17.37 31.76 28.43
N ALA A 131 -17.25 32.48 27.31
CA ALA A 131 -16.24 32.22 26.29
C ALA A 131 -14.80 32.43 26.79
N LEU A 132 -14.53 33.52 27.52
CA LEU A 132 -13.21 33.75 28.11
C LEU A 132 -12.85 32.64 29.10
N ALA A 133 -13.81 32.14 29.88
CA ALA A 133 -13.59 30.99 30.76
C ALA A 133 -13.30 29.70 29.98
N LYS A 134 -14.07 29.41 28.92
CA LYS A 134 -13.84 28.29 27.99
C LYS A 134 -12.41 28.31 27.44
N TRP A 135 -12.03 29.41 26.78
CA TRP A 135 -10.72 29.55 26.12
C TRP A 135 -9.55 29.51 27.12
N SER A 136 -9.75 30.03 28.33
CA SER A 136 -8.73 29.95 29.39
C SER A 136 -8.50 28.52 29.87
N LEU A 137 -9.58 27.81 30.22
CA LEU A 137 -9.50 26.43 30.69
C LEU A 137 -8.90 25.53 29.61
N LEU A 138 -9.31 25.73 28.36
CA LEU A 138 -8.80 25.01 27.21
C LEU A 138 -7.31 25.32 26.94
N GLY A 139 -6.90 26.59 27.09
CA GLY A 139 -5.50 27.00 27.01
C GLY A 139 -4.62 26.30 28.05
N ILE A 140 -5.08 26.21 29.30
CA ILE A 140 -4.38 25.46 30.37
C ILE A 140 -4.27 23.98 30.00
N VAL A 141 -5.37 23.38 29.52
CA VAL A 141 -5.39 21.98 29.05
C VAL A 141 -4.34 21.78 27.96
N PHE A 142 -4.32 22.63 26.93
CA PHE A 142 -3.39 22.53 25.79
C PHE A 142 -1.93 22.72 26.19
N VAL A 143 -1.61 23.70 27.06
CA VAL A 143 -0.24 23.88 27.58
C VAL A 143 0.19 22.65 28.40
N THR A 144 -0.72 22.04 29.15
CA THR A 144 -0.42 20.82 29.91
C THR A 144 -0.01 19.66 29.00
N PHE A 145 -0.57 19.58 27.78
CA PHE A 145 -0.17 18.57 26.79
C PHE A 145 1.28 18.69 26.30
N VAL A 146 1.91 19.86 26.41
CA VAL A 146 3.35 20.03 26.11
C VAL A 146 4.18 19.07 26.98
N PHE A 147 3.82 18.91 28.25
CA PHE A 147 4.51 18.06 29.21
C PHE A 147 4.24 16.58 28.96
N LEU A 148 3.02 16.25 28.55
CA LEU A 148 2.61 14.88 28.25
C LEU A 148 3.26 14.32 26.98
N PHE A 149 3.57 15.19 26.01
CA PHE A 149 4.18 14.80 24.73
C PHE A 149 5.68 15.13 24.62
N ARG A 150 6.39 15.29 25.74
CA ARG A 150 7.83 15.64 25.74
C ARG A 150 8.73 14.53 25.17
N PRO A 151 9.85 14.91 24.50
CA PRO A 151 10.82 13.96 23.97
C PRO A 151 11.47 13.06 25.03
N ASP A 152 11.77 13.61 26.21
CA ASP A 152 12.62 12.96 27.23
C ASP A 152 11.98 11.72 27.87
N HIS A 153 10.66 11.58 27.79
CA HIS A 153 9.93 10.44 28.34
C HIS A 153 9.85 9.23 27.40
N LEU A 154 10.35 9.33 26.15
CA LEU A 154 10.01 8.36 25.09
C LEU A 154 11.20 8.06 24.16
N SER A 155 11.36 6.79 23.79
CA SER A 155 12.50 6.26 23.02
C SER A 155 12.77 6.97 21.69
N GLY A 156 14.06 7.15 21.36
CA GLY A 156 14.53 7.89 20.17
C GLY A 156 14.03 7.35 18.80
N GLY A 157 13.84 8.27 17.85
CA GLY A 157 13.42 8.00 16.47
C GLY A 157 12.42 9.04 15.92
N SER A 158 11.88 8.80 14.72
CA SER A 158 10.90 9.66 14.03
C SER A 158 9.59 9.89 14.80
N ARG A 159 9.27 9.01 15.75
CA ARG A 159 8.09 9.11 16.62
C ARG A 159 8.29 10.05 17.81
N GLY A 160 9.51 10.17 18.33
CA GLY A 160 9.86 11.19 19.32
C GLY A 160 9.67 12.59 18.74
N LEU A 161 10.08 12.77 17.47
CA LEU A 161 9.83 14.00 16.72
C LEU A 161 8.34 14.27 16.50
N LEU A 162 7.53 13.24 16.20
CA LEU A 162 6.09 13.41 16.04
C LEU A 162 5.39 13.79 17.36
N ARG A 163 5.80 13.21 18.49
CA ARG A 163 5.30 13.58 19.82
C ARG A 163 5.70 15.00 20.18
N ALA A 164 6.97 15.35 19.98
CA ALA A 164 7.46 16.70 20.17
C ALA A 164 6.67 17.71 19.31
N ALA A 165 6.40 17.39 18.04
CA ALA A 165 5.60 18.22 17.15
C ALA A 165 4.15 18.36 17.64
N THR A 166 3.55 17.28 18.15
CA THR A 166 2.19 17.31 18.72
C THR A 166 2.13 18.17 19.98
N GLY A 167 3.08 17.97 20.90
CA GLY A 167 3.21 18.77 22.10
C GLY A 167 3.47 20.24 21.79
N LEU A 168 4.34 20.55 20.82
CA LEU A 168 4.61 21.91 20.37
C LEU A 168 3.36 22.56 19.77
N ALA A 169 2.62 21.85 18.92
CA ALA A 169 1.39 22.36 18.33
C ALA A 169 0.33 22.68 19.40
N TYR A 170 0.14 21.80 20.39
CA TYR A 170 -0.72 22.10 21.55
C TYR A 170 -0.17 23.25 22.40
N GLY A 171 1.14 23.34 22.59
CA GLY A 171 1.77 24.45 23.30
C GLY A 171 1.50 25.79 22.63
N VAL A 172 1.69 25.88 21.31
CA VAL A 172 1.40 27.10 20.55
C VAL A 172 -0.09 27.45 20.63
N ALA A 173 -0.98 26.47 20.46
CA ALA A 173 -2.42 26.68 20.59
C ALA A 173 -2.80 27.16 22.00
N GLY A 174 -2.23 26.57 23.05
CA GLY A 174 -2.50 26.91 24.43
C GLY A 174 -1.97 28.30 24.83
N VAL A 175 -0.76 28.66 24.39
CA VAL A 175 -0.20 30.00 24.61
C VAL A 175 -1.01 31.06 23.88
N ALA A 176 -1.44 30.79 22.64
CA ALA A 176 -2.30 31.70 21.89
C ALA A 176 -3.67 31.88 22.57
N ALA A 177 -4.29 30.80 23.08
CA ALA A 177 -5.54 30.85 23.81
C ALA A 177 -5.44 31.64 25.13
N LEU A 178 -4.37 31.42 25.91
CA LEU A 178 -4.13 32.18 27.16
C LEU A 178 -3.76 33.64 26.89
N GLY A 179 -2.96 33.91 25.86
CA GLY A 179 -2.66 35.27 25.40
C GLY A 179 -3.91 36.03 24.95
N GLY A 180 -4.92 35.31 24.48
CA GLY A 180 -6.26 35.79 24.17
C GLY A 180 -6.98 36.57 25.29
N LEU A 181 -6.57 36.35 26.54
CA LEU A 181 -7.07 37.10 27.70
C LEU A 181 -6.62 38.57 27.70
N VAL A 182 -5.47 38.85 27.08
CA VAL A 182 -4.87 40.19 27.04
C VAL A 182 -5.07 40.82 25.66
N ASP A 183 -4.84 40.06 24.60
CA ASP A 183 -5.11 40.47 23.22
C ASP A 183 -5.96 39.43 22.51
N VAL A 184 -7.23 39.79 22.31
CA VAL A 184 -8.25 38.92 21.71
C VAL A 184 -7.87 38.47 20.29
N ARG A 185 -7.02 39.22 19.59
CA ARG A 185 -6.55 38.84 18.24
C ARG A 185 -5.74 37.55 18.24
N LEU A 186 -5.11 37.19 19.36
CA LEU A 186 -4.33 35.96 19.51
C LEU A 186 -5.20 34.69 19.50
N LEU A 187 -6.50 34.78 19.80
CA LEU A 187 -7.40 33.62 19.74
C LEU A 187 -7.59 33.10 18.32
N ALA A 188 -7.64 33.99 17.33
CA ALA A 188 -7.68 33.59 15.92
C ALA A 188 -6.43 32.79 15.50
N TRP A 189 -5.29 33.01 16.17
CA TRP A 189 -4.05 32.28 15.95
C TRP A 189 -4.00 30.91 16.63
N ALA A 190 -4.90 30.62 17.59
CA ALA A 190 -4.94 29.34 18.29
C ALA A 190 -5.55 28.21 17.43
N GLY A 191 -6.40 28.52 16.46
CA GLY A 191 -7.12 27.55 15.63
C GLY A 191 -6.23 26.63 14.77
N PRO A 192 -5.36 27.17 13.88
CA PRO A 192 -4.48 26.36 13.04
C PRO A 192 -3.54 25.40 13.82
N PRO A 193 -2.83 25.82 14.89
CA PRO A 193 -1.99 24.92 15.66
C PRO A 193 -2.80 23.87 16.43
N LEU A 194 -4.02 24.20 16.90
CA LEU A 194 -4.92 23.23 17.51
C LEU A 194 -5.33 22.14 16.52
N MET A 195 -5.74 22.52 15.30
CA MET A 195 -6.10 21.57 14.25
C MET A 195 -4.91 20.68 13.88
N ALA A 196 -3.72 21.27 13.73
CA ALA A 196 -2.49 20.52 13.51
C ALA A 196 -2.23 19.52 14.65
N ALA A 197 -2.41 19.94 15.90
CA ALA A 197 -2.20 19.08 17.06
C ALA A 197 -3.19 17.90 17.11
N VAL A 198 -4.48 18.11 16.82
CA VAL A 198 -5.49 17.04 16.74
C VAL A 198 -5.17 16.05 15.62
N LEU A 199 -4.71 16.52 14.46
CA LEU A 199 -4.28 15.67 13.34
C LEU A 199 -3.01 14.87 13.68
N LEU A 200 -2.02 15.52 14.30
CA LEU A 200 -0.80 14.86 14.75
C LEU A 200 -1.10 13.85 15.86
N GLN A 201 -2.07 14.12 16.73
CA GLN A 201 -2.56 13.19 17.75
C GLN A 201 -3.27 11.98 17.13
N LEU A 202 -4.07 12.15 16.07
CA LEU A 202 -4.63 11.03 15.31
C LEU A 202 -3.51 10.16 14.73
N LEU A 203 -2.52 10.81 14.09
CA LEU A 203 -1.38 10.13 13.50
C LEU A 203 -0.57 9.37 14.56
N LEU A 204 -0.34 9.97 15.73
CA LEU A 204 0.28 9.32 16.88
C LEU A 204 -0.52 8.10 17.34
N HIS A 205 -1.85 8.17 17.45
CA HIS A 205 -2.66 7.01 17.88
C HIS A 205 -2.69 5.89 16.84
N LEU A 206 -2.62 6.23 15.55
CA LEU A 206 -2.50 5.26 14.47
C LEU A 206 -1.14 4.56 14.53
N LEU A 207 -0.06 5.31 14.71
CA LEU A 207 1.32 4.81 14.74
C LEU A 207 1.71 4.15 16.07
N ALA A 208 1.15 4.61 17.21
CA ALA A 208 1.41 4.05 18.53
C ALA A 208 0.65 2.73 18.79
N HIS A 209 -0.38 2.39 18.00
CA HIS A 209 -0.96 1.05 18.05
C HIS A 209 -0.01 0.00 17.49
N ASP A 210 0.75 0.36 16.46
CA ASP A 210 1.89 -0.44 16.05
C ASP A 210 2.96 -0.47 17.13
N GLU A 211 2.94 0.38 18.15
CA GLU A 211 3.82 0.28 19.32
C GLU A 211 3.22 -0.63 20.40
N PHE A 212 1.90 -0.67 20.66
CA PHE A 212 1.39 -1.71 21.56
C PHE A 212 1.46 -3.12 20.93
N ARG A 213 1.34 -3.22 19.60
CA ARG A 213 1.61 -4.46 18.86
C ARG A 213 3.08 -4.70 18.65
N ALA A 214 3.90 -3.72 18.24
CA ALA A 214 5.33 -3.91 18.03
C ALA A 214 6.14 -3.81 19.30
N THR A 215 5.69 -3.32 20.44
CA THR A 215 6.40 -3.45 21.72
C THR A 215 6.01 -4.77 22.37
N ARG A 216 4.80 -5.30 22.13
CA ARG A 216 4.50 -6.71 22.36
C ARG A 216 5.33 -7.59 21.42
N ASP A 217 5.26 -7.36 20.11
CA ASP A 217 5.94 -8.06 19.02
C ASP A 217 7.45 -7.74 18.91
N GLN A 218 8.02 -6.71 19.56
CA GLN A 218 9.47 -6.40 19.66
C GLN A 218 10.02 -6.86 20.99
N ARG A 219 9.27 -6.82 22.11
CA ARG A 219 9.65 -7.62 23.28
C ARG A 219 9.56 -9.11 22.97
N LEU A 220 8.68 -9.49 22.03
CA LEU A 220 8.64 -10.79 21.38
C LEU A 220 9.72 -10.95 20.31
N ALA A 221 9.96 -10.03 19.37
CA ALA A 221 11.02 -10.18 18.36
C ALA A 221 12.42 -10.19 18.98
N ALA A 222 12.65 -9.42 20.05
CA ALA A 222 13.88 -9.47 20.85
C ALA A 222 14.01 -10.74 21.69
N ARG A 223 12.91 -11.49 21.94
CA ARG A 223 12.91 -12.83 22.55
C ARG A 223 12.84 -13.98 21.52
N VAL A 224 12.36 -13.71 20.31
CA VAL A 224 12.17 -14.60 19.16
C VAL A 224 13.36 -14.51 18.18
N SER A 225 14.30 -13.58 18.40
CA SER A 225 15.55 -13.44 17.62
C SER A 225 16.45 -14.68 17.66
N THR A 226 16.07 -15.70 18.45
CA THR A 226 16.72 -17.01 18.57
C THR A 226 16.05 -18.11 17.77
N ALA A 227 14.81 -17.94 17.29
CA ALA A 227 14.17 -18.91 16.42
C ALA A 227 14.79 -18.77 15.02
N ARG A 228 15.80 -19.60 14.71
CA ARG A 228 16.42 -19.66 13.38
C ARG A 228 15.47 -20.24 12.35
N SER A 229 15.62 -19.83 11.08
CA SER A 229 15.00 -20.56 9.98
C SER A 229 15.64 -21.95 9.89
N LEU A 230 14.84 -22.93 9.47
CA LEU A 230 15.25 -24.31 9.35
C LEU A 230 15.68 -24.59 7.91
N VAL A 231 16.78 -25.33 7.77
CA VAL A 231 17.19 -25.91 6.48
C VAL A 231 16.34 -27.14 6.15
N LEU A 232 16.25 -27.48 4.88
CA LEU A 232 15.44 -28.62 4.42
C LEU A 232 15.84 -29.94 5.09
N GLU A 233 17.13 -30.14 5.34
CA GLU A 233 17.62 -31.34 6.02
C GLU A 233 17.03 -31.50 7.43
N GLN A 234 16.98 -30.42 8.22
CA GLN A 234 16.40 -30.42 9.57
C GLN A 234 14.90 -30.72 9.52
N VAL A 235 14.19 -30.16 8.54
CA VAL A 235 12.76 -30.40 8.31
C VAL A 235 12.52 -31.89 8.05
N LEU A 236 13.25 -32.48 7.11
CA LEU A 236 13.09 -33.88 6.74
C LEU A 236 13.50 -34.84 7.87
N ALA A 237 14.54 -34.51 8.64
CA ALA A 237 14.95 -35.29 9.80
C ALA A 237 13.90 -35.25 10.91
N GLU A 238 13.35 -34.08 11.24
CA GLU A 238 12.27 -33.95 12.22
C GLU A 238 10.98 -34.67 11.77
N GLU A 239 10.64 -34.63 10.47
CA GLU A 239 9.51 -35.39 9.92
C GLU A 239 9.75 -36.91 10.00
N TYR A 240 10.95 -37.37 9.64
CA TYR A 240 11.35 -38.78 9.79
C TYR A 240 11.15 -39.24 11.23
N GLU A 241 11.70 -38.50 12.20
CA GLU A 241 11.64 -38.89 13.61
C GLU A 241 10.21 -39.01 14.14
N ARG A 242 9.31 -38.16 13.61
CA ARG A 242 7.92 -38.11 14.01
C ARG A 242 7.06 -39.23 13.41
N ILE A 243 7.47 -39.77 12.27
CA ILE A 243 6.73 -40.81 11.53
C ILE A 243 7.30 -42.20 11.80
N HIS A 244 8.62 -42.34 11.80
CA HIS A 244 9.33 -43.63 11.82
C HIS A 244 10.04 -43.93 13.16
N GLY A 245 10.23 -42.94 14.04
CA GLY A 245 10.96 -43.11 15.29
C GLY A 245 12.37 -42.50 15.25
N PRO A 246 13.17 -42.63 16.34
CA PRO A 246 14.42 -41.89 16.50
C PRO A 246 15.43 -42.15 15.37
N LEU A 247 16.08 -41.08 14.91
CA LEU A 247 17.12 -41.13 13.88
C LEU A 247 18.50 -41.19 14.53
N ASP A 248 19.35 -42.11 14.07
CA ASP A 248 20.72 -42.27 14.58
C ASP A 248 21.58 -41.02 14.38
N ALA A 249 22.49 -40.77 15.33
CA ALA A 249 23.37 -39.61 15.30
C ALA A 249 24.29 -39.56 14.06
N ALA A 250 24.60 -40.71 13.46
CA ALA A 250 25.35 -40.79 12.20
C ALA A 250 24.51 -40.32 10.99
N ALA A 251 23.22 -40.66 10.96
CA ALA A 251 22.28 -40.27 9.91
C ALA A 251 21.86 -38.78 9.97
N ARG A 252 22.14 -38.10 11.08
CA ARG A 252 21.94 -36.64 11.25
C ARG A 252 23.00 -35.76 10.58
N ARG A 253 24.02 -36.33 9.92
CA ARG A 253 25.14 -35.57 9.31
C ARG A 253 24.95 -35.39 7.79
N GLY A 254 23.85 -34.79 7.35
CA GLY A 254 23.61 -34.50 5.94
C GLY A 254 22.43 -35.27 5.33
N LEU A 255 21.93 -34.76 4.20
CA LEU A 255 20.88 -35.40 3.41
C LEU A 255 21.21 -36.84 2.98
N ALA A 256 22.49 -37.14 2.73
CA ALA A 256 22.93 -38.48 2.35
C ALA A 256 22.66 -39.52 3.46
N GLY A 257 23.06 -39.21 4.69
CA GLY A 257 22.81 -40.08 5.86
C GLY A 257 21.31 -40.23 6.14
N LEU A 258 20.53 -39.16 5.95
CA LEU A 258 19.07 -39.23 6.06
C LEU A 258 18.47 -40.15 4.99
N TYR A 259 18.93 -40.07 3.73
CA TYR A 259 18.48 -40.97 2.66
C TYR A 259 18.86 -42.43 2.90
N GLU A 260 20.05 -42.70 3.44
CA GLU A 260 20.45 -44.05 3.84
C GLU A 260 19.54 -44.59 4.95
N ALA A 261 19.30 -43.82 6.02
CA ALA A 261 18.39 -44.22 7.10
C ALA A 261 16.95 -44.43 6.60
N ILE A 262 16.53 -43.65 5.62
CA ILE A 262 15.27 -43.79 4.91
C ILE A 262 15.22 -45.07 4.07
N HIS A 263 16.27 -45.40 3.33
CA HIS A 263 16.33 -46.59 2.49
C HIS A 263 16.55 -47.88 3.31
N GLY A 264 17.13 -47.75 4.50
CA GLY A 264 17.30 -48.85 5.46
C GLY A 264 16.07 -49.19 6.28
N LEU A 265 14.96 -48.44 6.14
CA LEU A 265 13.69 -48.80 6.77
C LEU A 265 13.21 -50.16 6.29
N GLY A 266 12.92 -51.08 7.22
CA GLY A 266 12.37 -52.41 6.89
C GLY A 266 11.00 -52.35 6.23
N GLU A 267 10.24 -51.27 6.42
CA GLU A 267 8.94 -51.05 5.78
C GLU A 267 9.05 -50.18 4.53
N LYS A 268 8.41 -50.61 3.43
CA LYS A 268 8.28 -49.81 2.21
C LYS A 268 7.34 -48.61 2.46
N ARG A 269 7.80 -47.42 2.07
CA ARG A 269 7.04 -46.17 2.22
C ARG A 269 6.13 -45.93 1.02
N ALA A 270 4.86 -45.66 1.29
CA ALA A 270 3.89 -45.20 0.31
C ALA A 270 3.28 -43.85 0.74
N ALA A 271 2.95 -43.01 -0.24
CA ALA A 271 2.26 -41.76 -0.06
C ALA A 271 1.00 -41.72 -0.93
N LEU A 272 -0.10 -41.21 -0.37
CA LEU A 272 -1.30 -40.91 -1.13
C LEU A 272 -1.21 -39.45 -1.61
N CYS A 273 -1.13 -39.25 -2.91
CA CYS A 273 -0.98 -37.94 -3.53
C CYS A 273 -2.28 -37.52 -4.24
N LEU A 274 -3.00 -36.54 -3.70
CA LEU A 274 -4.26 -36.03 -4.26
C LEU A 274 -4.00 -34.72 -5.01
N SER A 275 -4.18 -34.76 -6.33
CA SER A 275 -3.90 -33.67 -7.26
C SER A 275 -4.96 -32.56 -7.25
N GLY A 276 -4.66 -31.44 -7.90
CA GLY A 276 -5.51 -30.26 -8.01
C GLY A 276 -6.66 -30.41 -9.01
N GLY A 277 -7.37 -29.30 -9.29
CA GLY A 277 -8.51 -29.27 -10.23
C GLY A 277 -9.84 -28.79 -9.61
N GLY A 278 -9.78 -28.15 -8.43
CA GLY A 278 -10.95 -27.62 -7.73
C GLY A 278 -11.92 -28.72 -7.29
N ILE A 279 -13.22 -28.38 -7.23
CA ILE A 279 -14.25 -29.29 -6.71
C ILE A 279 -14.35 -30.60 -7.48
N ARG A 280 -14.18 -30.59 -8.81
CA ARG A 280 -14.28 -31.81 -9.63
C ARG A 280 -13.23 -32.85 -9.24
N SER A 281 -12.00 -32.40 -9.01
CA SER A 281 -10.92 -33.26 -8.53
C SER A 281 -11.20 -33.76 -7.11
N ALA A 282 -11.72 -32.89 -6.23
CA ALA A 282 -12.12 -33.29 -4.88
C ALA A 282 -13.18 -34.40 -4.89
N THR A 283 -14.20 -34.29 -5.75
CA THR A 283 -15.25 -35.31 -5.91
C THR A 283 -14.71 -36.62 -6.48
N PHE A 284 -13.85 -36.56 -7.49
CA PHE A 284 -13.20 -37.75 -8.03
C PHE A 284 -12.32 -38.46 -6.98
N ALA A 285 -11.52 -37.68 -6.25
CA ALA A 285 -10.67 -38.19 -5.18
C ALA A 285 -11.49 -38.76 -4.01
N LEU A 286 -12.68 -38.23 -3.69
CA LEU A 286 -13.59 -38.85 -2.73
C LEU A 286 -13.93 -40.30 -3.12
N GLY A 287 -14.23 -40.55 -4.39
CA GLY A 287 -14.46 -41.92 -4.89
C GLY A 287 -13.25 -42.83 -4.75
N ILE A 288 -12.04 -42.31 -4.99
CA ILE A 288 -10.78 -43.04 -4.75
C ILE A 288 -10.63 -43.38 -3.26
N LEU A 289 -10.85 -42.40 -2.37
CA LEU A 289 -10.76 -42.60 -0.93
C LEU A 289 -11.75 -43.65 -0.44
N GLN A 290 -12.98 -43.68 -0.99
CA GLN A 290 -13.98 -44.72 -0.72
C GLN A 290 -13.50 -46.10 -1.17
N GLY A 291 -12.92 -46.21 -2.37
CA GLY A 291 -12.33 -47.46 -2.86
C GLY A 291 -11.18 -47.96 -1.99
N LEU A 292 -10.24 -47.07 -1.65
CA LEU A 292 -9.11 -47.39 -0.76
C LEU A 292 -9.57 -47.76 0.66
N ALA A 293 -10.64 -47.14 1.16
CA ALA A 293 -11.23 -47.46 2.44
C ALA A 293 -11.85 -48.87 2.46
N ARG A 294 -12.59 -49.25 1.40
CA ARG A 294 -13.15 -50.62 1.25
C ARG A 294 -12.06 -51.68 1.22
N LEU A 295 -10.93 -51.38 0.60
CA LEU A 295 -9.77 -52.27 0.54
C LEU A 295 -8.85 -52.18 1.77
N ARG A 296 -9.22 -51.37 2.79
CA ARG A 296 -8.40 -51.11 3.99
C ARG A 296 -6.96 -50.68 3.68
N MET A 297 -6.77 -49.93 2.59
CA MET A 297 -5.47 -49.45 2.15
C MET A 297 -5.09 -48.09 2.74
N LEU A 298 -6.05 -47.29 3.21
CA LEU A 298 -5.76 -45.96 3.77
C LEU A 298 -4.71 -45.95 4.91
N PRO A 299 -4.72 -46.89 5.88
CA PRO A 299 -3.69 -46.96 6.92
C PRO A 299 -2.29 -47.29 6.39
N GLN A 300 -2.17 -47.79 5.16
CA GLN A 300 -0.89 -48.17 4.56
C GLN A 300 -0.12 -46.96 4.00
N PHE A 301 -0.73 -45.77 3.89
CA PHE A 301 -0.02 -44.59 3.43
C PHE A 301 0.58 -43.81 4.61
N HIS A 302 1.89 -43.50 4.53
CA HIS A 302 2.56 -42.69 5.55
C HIS A 302 2.27 -41.20 5.37
N TYR A 303 2.21 -40.75 4.12
CA TYR A 303 1.98 -39.35 3.76
C TYR A 303 0.66 -39.20 3.02
N LEU A 304 -0.02 -38.08 3.29
CA LEU A 304 -1.11 -37.56 2.50
C LEU A 304 -0.62 -36.24 1.87
N SER A 305 -0.17 -36.29 0.63
CA SER A 305 0.31 -35.11 -0.11
C SER A 305 -0.82 -34.54 -0.95
N THR A 306 -1.11 -33.25 -0.79
CA THR A 306 -2.31 -32.65 -1.39
C THR A 306 -2.02 -31.32 -2.06
N VAL A 307 -2.78 -30.98 -3.10
CA VAL A 307 -2.73 -29.68 -3.76
C VAL A 307 -4.11 -29.28 -4.28
N SER A 308 -4.49 -28.00 -4.14
CA SER A 308 -5.74 -27.42 -4.63
C SER A 308 -6.98 -28.27 -4.27
N GLY A 309 -7.72 -28.79 -5.26
CA GLY A 309 -8.90 -29.66 -5.05
C GLY A 309 -8.60 -30.90 -4.18
N GLY A 310 -7.43 -31.50 -4.35
CA GLY A 310 -6.93 -32.56 -3.48
C GLY A 310 -6.70 -32.10 -2.03
N GLY A 311 -6.36 -30.82 -1.84
CA GLY A 311 -6.29 -30.17 -0.53
C GLY A 311 -7.66 -30.04 0.14
N TYR A 312 -8.73 -29.84 -0.62
CA TYR A 312 -10.09 -29.74 -0.06
C TYR A 312 -10.54 -31.06 0.53
N ILE A 313 -10.42 -32.14 -0.25
CA ILE A 313 -10.82 -33.48 0.19
C ILE A 313 -9.82 -34.08 1.18
N GLY A 314 -8.52 -33.82 1.02
CA GLY A 314 -7.51 -34.23 1.98
C GLY A 314 -7.68 -33.52 3.33
N GLY A 315 -7.99 -32.22 3.31
CA GLY A 315 -8.35 -31.47 4.51
C GLY A 315 -9.62 -31.99 5.18
N TRP A 316 -10.63 -32.37 4.41
CA TRP A 316 -11.83 -33.04 4.92
C TRP A 316 -11.51 -34.38 5.62
N LEU A 317 -10.70 -35.24 4.99
CA LEU A 317 -10.28 -36.51 5.57
C LEU A 317 -9.48 -36.30 6.85
N THR A 318 -8.50 -35.40 6.82
CA THR A 318 -7.66 -35.06 7.98
C THR A 318 -8.49 -34.48 9.13
N ALA A 319 -9.46 -33.61 8.84
CA ALA A 319 -10.37 -33.07 9.85
C ALA A 319 -11.28 -34.15 10.45
N TRP A 320 -11.74 -35.11 9.63
CA TRP A 320 -12.54 -36.23 10.12
C TRP A 320 -11.70 -37.14 11.03
N LEU A 321 -10.50 -37.51 10.62
CA LEU A 321 -9.56 -38.29 11.42
C LEU A 321 -9.25 -37.58 12.75
N HIS A 322 -8.92 -36.29 12.71
CA HIS A 322 -8.63 -35.51 13.92
C HIS A 322 -9.81 -35.53 14.91
N ARG A 323 -11.05 -35.37 14.43
CA ARG A 323 -12.24 -35.37 15.28
C ARG A 323 -12.70 -36.75 15.74
N SER A 324 -12.30 -37.82 15.04
CA SER A 324 -12.53 -39.20 15.51
C SER A 324 -11.49 -39.67 16.52
N GLY A 325 -10.61 -38.79 17.02
CA GLY A 325 -9.49 -39.19 17.87
C GLY A 325 -8.43 -39.99 17.11
N ASN A 326 -8.37 -39.83 15.79
CA ASN A 326 -7.53 -40.58 14.84
C ASN A 326 -7.81 -42.08 14.80
N ASP A 327 -9.05 -42.48 15.04
CA ASP A 327 -9.54 -43.83 14.76
C ASP A 327 -9.66 -44.05 13.24
N VAL A 328 -8.53 -44.40 12.61
CA VAL A 328 -8.45 -44.65 11.15
C VAL A 328 -9.38 -45.81 10.74
N PRO A 329 -9.41 -46.97 11.43
CA PRO A 329 -10.34 -48.05 11.11
C PRO A 329 -11.81 -47.62 11.09
N ALA A 330 -12.29 -46.91 12.12
CA ALA A 330 -13.68 -46.46 12.17
C ALA A 330 -14.02 -45.47 11.04
N VAL A 331 -13.08 -44.60 10.68
CA VAL A 331 -13.25 -43.71 9.52
C VAL A 331 -13.27 -44.50 8.21
N CYS A 332 -12.39 -45.51 8.04
CA CYS A 332 -12.39 -46.39 6.88
C CYS A 332 -13.72 -47.16 6.73
N ASP A 333 -14.24 -47.72 7.81
CA ASP A 333 -15.50 -48.48 7.76
C ASP A 333 -16.66 -47.56 7.35
N ARG A 334 -16.79 -46.37 7.95
CA ARG A 334 -17.83 -45.39 7.58
C ARG A 334 -17.67 -44.84 6.17
N LEU A 335 -16.44 -44.67 5.70
CA LEU A 335 -16.13 -44.18 4.36
C LEU A 335 -16.38 -45.25 3.29
N GLY A 336 -16.08 -46.52 3.59
CA GLY A 336 -16.27 -47.66 2.69
C GLY A 336 -17.69 -48.20 2.65
N ALA A 337 -18.52 -47.91 3.67
CA ALA A 337 -19.87 -48.44 3.86
C ALA A 337 -20.92 -48.09 2.79
N ILE A 338 -20.61 -47.21 1.83
CA ILE A 338 -21.50 -46.99 0.68
C ILE A 338 -21.46 -48.22 -0.20
N ASP A 339 -22.34 -49.17 0.03
CA ASP A 339 -22.51 -50.33 -0.83
C ASP A 339 -23.54 -49.98 -1.93
N GLY A 340 -23.15 -50.11 -3.20
CA GLY A 340 -24.00 -49.74 -4.35
C GLY A 340 -25.31 -50.55 -4.45
N THR A 341 -25.39 -51.62 -3.65
CA THR A 341 -26.53 -52.53 -3.51
C THR A 341 -27.57 -52.06 -2.48
N LYS A 342 -27.20 -51.22 -1.50
CA LYS A 342 -28.09 -50.70 -0.44
C LYS A 342 -28.37 -49.21 -0.64
N LYS A 343 -29.14 -48.88 -1.67
CA LYS A 343 -29.54 -47.48 -2.01
C LYS A 343 -30.35 -46.75 -0.91
N LEU A 344 -30.82 -47.45 0.13
CA LEU A 344 -31.74 -46.94 1.15
C LEU A 344 -31.10 -46.75 2.55
N GLY A 345 -29.81 -47.05 2.74
CA GLY A 345 -29.12 -46.83 4.02
C GLY A 345 -28.70 -45.36 4.20
N PRO A 346 -28.70 -44.80 5.42
CA PRO A 346 -28.23 -43.43 5.65
C PRO A 346 -26.73 -43.35 5.35
N GLU A 347 -26.37 -42.47 4.42
CA GLU A 347 -24.98 -42.14 4.11
C GLU A 347 -24.31 -41.50 5.34
N ALA A 348 -23.00 -41.72 5.50
CA ALA A 348 -22.26 -41.07 6.57
C ALA A 348 -22.40 -39.54 6.47
N THR A 349 -22.79 -38.88 7.56
CA THR A 349 -23.05 -37.43 7.63
C THR A 349 -21.94 -36.56 7.02
N PRO A 350 -20.63 -36.88 7.19
CA PRO A 350 -19.57 -36.11 6.55
C PRO A 350 -19.55 -36.19 5.02
N ILE A 351 -20.14 -37.23 4.43
CA ILE A 351 -20.24 -37.40 2.97
C ILE A 351 -21.51 -36.74 2.44
N SER A 352 -22.65 -36.91 3.14
CA SER A 352 -23.91 -36.25 2.75
C SER A 352 -23.76 -34.72 2.80
N HIS A 353 -23.07 -34.17 3.80
CA HIS A 353 -22.78 -32.74 3.88
C HIS A 353 -21.94 -32.26 2.69
N LEU A 354 -20.96 -33.03 2.18
CA LEU A 354 -20.24 -32.64 0.97
C LEU A 354 -21.15 -32.55 -0.26
N ARG A 355 -22.18 -33.41 -0.35
CA ARG A 355 -23.18 -33.37 -1.42
C ARG A 355 -24.09 -32.15 -1.31
N ASP A 356 -24.55 -31.85 -0.09
CA ASP A 356 -25.37 -30.67 0.20
C ASP A 356 -24.65 -29.35 -0.12
N TYR A 357 -23.32 -29.32 0.07
CA TYR A 357 -22.46 -28.18 -0.23
C TYR A 357 -21.70 -28.30 -1.55
N SER A 358 -22.21 -29.11 -2.50
CA SER A 358 -21.64 -29.22 -3.85
C SER A 358 -21.54 -27.87 -4.58
N ASN A 359 -22.45 -26.92 -4.30
CA ASN A 359 -22.27 -25.51 -4.64
C ASN A 359 -21.78 -24.70 -3.43
N TYR A 360 -20.52 -24.91 -3.05
CA TYR A 360 -19.95 -24.35 -1.82
C TYR A 360 -19.83 -22.81 -1.77
N LEU A 361 -19.78 -22.14 -2.93
CA LEU A 361 -19.68 -20.66 -2.98
C LEU A 361 -21.01 -19.99 -2.63
N ALA A 362 -22.11 -20.51 -3.18
CA ALA A 362 -23.47 -20.04 -2.94
C ALA A 362 -24.43 -21.26 -2.99
N PRO A 363 -24.66 -21.94 -1.85
CA PRO A 363 -25.47 -23.16 -1.80
C PRO A 363 -26.87 -22.97 -2.37
N ARG A 364 -27.49 -21.80 -2.13
CA ARG A 364 -28.74 -21.40 -2.79
C ARG A 364 -28.43 -20.35 -3.86
N ALA A 365 -28.20 -20.77 -5.10
CA ALA A 365 -28.03 -19.85 -6.21
C ALA A 365 -29.39 -19.27 -6.66
N GLY A 366 -29.44 -17.96 -6.92
CA GLY A 366 -30.64 -17.28 -7.43
C GLY A 366 -30.57 -15.77 -7.24
N LEU A 367 -31.19 -15.00 -8.15
CA LEU A 367 -31.22 -13.53 -8.09
C LEU A 367 -31.90 -12.99 -6.83
N LEU A 368 -32.82 -13.77 -6.24
CA LEU A 368 -33.50 -13.42 -4.99
C LEU A 368 -32.92 -14.14 -3.77
N SER A 369 -31.77 -14.81 -3.90
CA SER A 369 -31.15 -15.53 -2.78
C SER A 369 -30.27 -14.61 -1.95
N ALA A 370 -30.34 -14.76 -0.63
CA ALA A 370 -29.44 -14.05 0.29
C ALA A 370 -27.96 -14.39 0.06
N ASP A 371 -27.64 -15.60 -0.42
CA ASP A 371 -26.26 -16.03 -0.69
C ASP A 371 -25.64 -15.23 -1.85
N THR A 372 -26.40 -15.01 -2.94
CA THR A 372 -25.94 -14.22 -4.10
C THR A 372 -25.68 -12.76 -3.70
N TRP A 373 -26.60 -12.16 -2.96
CA TRP A 373 -26.45 -10.77 -2.49
C TRP A 373 -25.38 -10.64 -1.41
N THR A 374 -25.16 -11.66 -0.57
CA THR A 374 -24.04 -11.70 0.38
C THR A 374 -22.70 -11.75 -0.35
N LEU A 375 -22.60 -12.53 -1.43
CA LEU A 375 -21.42 -12.58 -2.29
C LEU A 375 -21.16 -11.21 -2.93
N LEU A 376 -22.16 -10.63 -3.60
CA LEU A 376 -22.04 -9.31 -4.23
C LEU A 376 -21.69 -8.23 -3.21
N GLY A 377 -22.39 -8.18 -2.08
CA GLY A 377 -22.12 -7.23 -1.00
C GLY A 377 -20.72 -7.38 -0.42
N THR A 378 -20.22 -8.61 -0.29
CA THR A 378 -18.83 -8.86 0.16
C THR A 378 -17.81 -8.35 -0.86
N ILE A 379 -18.03 -8.60 -2.16
CA ILE A 379 -17.16 -8.12 -3.24
C ILE A 379 -17.15 -6.58 -3.25
N MET A 380 -18.33 -5.95 -3.24
CA MET A 380 -18.46 -4.48 -3.25
C MET A 380 -17.84 -3.83 -2.01
N ARG A 381 -18.08 -4.38 -0.82
CA ARG A 381 -17.45 -3.91 0.43
C ARG A 381 -15.93 -4.02 0.37
N ASN A 382 -15.41 -5.17 -0.07
CA ASN A 382 -13.97 -5.40 -0.17
C ASN A 382 -13.33 -4.46 -1.20
N LEU A 383 -13.99 -4.25 -2.34
CA LEU A 383 -13.55 -3.33 -3.39
C LEU A 383 -13.52 -1.89 -2.87
N PHE A 384 -14.59 -1.43 -2.22
CA PHE A 384 -14.67 -0.11 -1.62
C PHE A 384 -13.55 0.13 -0.60
N LEU A 385 -13.30 -0.82 0.30
CA LEU A 385 -12.24 -0.71 1.29
C LEU A 385 -10.85 -0.64 0.66
N VAL A 386 -10.57 -1.43 -0.39
CA VAL A 386 -9.29 -1.33 -1.10
C VAL A 386 -9.18 -0.03 -1.89
N TRP A 387 -10.24 0.41 -2.56
CA TRP A 387 -10.24 1.67 -3.33
C TRP A 387 -10.11 2.89 -2.43
N SER A 388 -10.64 2.83 -1.20
CA SER A 388 -10.41 3.88 -0.20
C SER A 388 -8.94 4.04 0.19
N VAL A 389 -8.10 3.01 -0.04
CA VAL A 389 -6.64 3.08 0.10
C VAL A 389 -5.98 3.49 -1.22
N VAL A 390 -6.31 2.80 -2.31
CA VAL A 390 -5.59 2.91 -3.59
C VAL A 390 -5.91 4.21 -4.33
N LEU A 391 -7.16 4.65 -4.37
CA LEU A 391 -7.55 5.85 -5.15
C LEU A 391 -6.95 7.14 -4.60
N PRO A 392 -6.91 7.40 -3.27
CA PRO A 392 -6.22 8.59 -2.75
C PRO A 392 -4.72 8.57 -3.03
N LEU A 393 -4.05 7.41 -2.92
CA LEU A 393 -2.63 7.29 -3.23
C LEU A 393 -2.35 7.48 -4.73
N LEU A 394 -3.22 6.94 -5.59
CA LEU A 394 -3.15 7.15 -7.02
C LEU A 394 -3.34 8.63 -7.36
N ALA A 395 -4.35 9.28 -6.80
CA ALA A 395 -4.60 10.71 -6.98
C ALA A 395 -3.43 11.59 -6.51
N ALA A 396 -2.81 11.25 -5.36
CA ALA A 396 -1.61 11.90 -4.88
C ALA A 396 -0.42 11.76 -5.85
N GLY A 397 -0.25 10.58 -6.47
CA GLY A 397 0.75 10.39 -7.53
C GLY A 397 0.46 11.22 -8.78
N LEU A 398 -0.81 11.33 -9.18
CA LEU A 398 -1.25 12.13 -10.33
C LEU A 398 -1.20 13.65 -10.08
N ILE A 399 -0.91 14.10 -8.87
CA ILE A 399 -0.68 15.51 -8.57
C ILE A 399 0.69 16.00 -9.04
N VAL A 400 1.68 15.11 -9.22
CA VAL A 400 3.05 15.50 -9.57
C VAL A 400 3.13 16.36 -10.85
N PRO A 401 2.50 16.00 -12.00
CA PRO A 401 2.51 16.85 -13.19
C PRO A 401 1.79 18.19 -12.99
N ARG A 402 0.77 18.23 -12.12
CA ARG A 402 0.03 19.47 -11.81
C ARG A 402 0.86 20.41 -10.96
N LEU A 403 1.56 19.85 -9.96
CA LEU A 403 2.48 20.62 -9.14
C LEU A 403 3.61 21.19 -10.00
N TYR A 404 4.14 20.40 -10.93
CA TYR A 404 5.12 20.87 -11.90
C TYR A 404 4.58 22.03 -12.75
N LEU A 405 3.38 21.89 -13.32
CA LEU A 405 2.74 22.95 -14.10
C LEU A 405 2.50 24.22 -13.25
N ALA A 406 1.97 24.07 -12.04
CA ALA A 406 1.72 25.19 -11.13
C ALA A 406 3.02 25.91 -10.77
N LEU A 407 4.10 25.17 -10.47
CA LEU A 407 5.42 25.75 -10.20
C LEU A 407 5.99 26.46 -11.44
N ALA A 408 5.85 25.88 -12.62
CA ALA A 408 6.31 26.50 -13.87
C ALA A 408 5.58 27.81 -14.17
N HIS A 409 4.29 27.91 -13.79
CA HIS A 409 3.48 29.13 -13.94
C HIS A 409 3.77 30.18 -12.87
N SER A 410 4.06 29.76 -11.64
CA SER A 410 4.07 30.63 -10.45
C SER A 410 5.41 31.28 -10.17
N ALA A 411 6.05 31.89 -11.18
CA ALA A 411 7.28 32.65 -10.97
C ALA A 411 7.11 33.63 -9.78
N PRO A 412 8.08 33.73 -8.85
CA PRO A 412 7.90 34.55 -7.65
C PRO A 412 7.60 36.01 -8.01
N GLY A 413 6.59 36.59 -7.35
CA GLY A 413 6.06 37.93 -7.68
C GLY A 413 7.01 39.10 -7.44
N SER A 414 8.16 38.89 -6.79
CA SER A 414 9.23 39.91 -6.69
C SER A 414 10.46 39.49 -7.52
N PRO A 415 11.10 40.42 -8.25
CA PRO A 415 12.32 40.15 -9.02
C PRO A 415 13.46 39.55 -8.17
N ALA A 416 13.54 39.94 -6.90
CA ALA A 416 14.52 39.40 -5.96
C ALA A 416 14.24 37.93 -5.62
N ALA A 417 12.99 37.57 -5.32
CA ALA A 417 12.62 36.19 -5.02
C ALA A 417 12.73 35.27 -6.24
N SER A 418 12.41 35.76 -7.44
CA SER A 418 12.56 34.98 -8.69
C SER A 418 14.03 34.75 -9.02
N THR A 419 14.90 35.72 -8.75
CA THR A 419 16.35 35.58 -8.91
C THR A 419 16.94 34.56 -7.93
N VAL A 420 16.58 34.65 -6.64
CA VAL A 420 17.08 33.72 -5.61
C VAL A 420 16.56 32.31 -5.88
N GLY A 421 15.25 32.14 -6.08
CA GLY A 421 14.64 30.86 -6.37
C GLY A 421 15.16 30.22 -7.66
N GLY A 422 15.30 31.00 -8.72
CA GLY A 422 15.89 30.53 -9.99
C GLY A 422 17.34 30.06 -9.82
N ARG A 423 18.18 30.80 -9.09
CA ARG A 423 19.56 30.38 -8.80
C ARG A 423 19.62 29.11 -7.96
N MET A 424 18.70 28.93 -7.01
CA MET A 424 18.61 27.69 -6.22
C MET A 424 18.22 26.50 -7.11
N LEU A 425 17.22 26.65 -7.98
CA LEU A 425 16.83 25.63 -8.95
C LEU A 425 17.98 25.26 -9.88
N LEU A 426 18.71 26.25 -10.39
CA LEU A 426 19.88 26.05 -11.23
C LEU A 426 20.98 25.29 -10.47
N ALA A 427 21.29 25.68 -9.24
CA ALA A 427 22.33 25.04 -8.42
C ALA A 427 21.96 23.59 -8.08
N VAL A 428 20.74 23.34 -7.61
CA VAL A 428 20.24 21.99 -7.30
C VAL A 428 20.23 21.14 -8.57
N GLY A 429 19.74 21.69 -9.69
CA GLY A 429 19.70 21.02 -10.97
C GLY A 429 21.09 20.62 -11.47
N ALA A 430 22.03 21.57 -11.47
CA ALA A 430 23.41 21.35 -11.90
C ALA A 430 24.15 20.33 -11.02
N LEU A 431 24.01 20.41 -9.70
CA LEU A 431 24.63 19.47 -8.77
C LEU A 431 24.06 18.05 -8.92
N ALA A 432 22.74 17.92 -9.08
CA ALA A 432 22.09 16.63 -9.30
C ALA A 432 22.46 16.03 -10.66
N LEU A 433 22.63 16.86 -11.70
CA LEU A 433 23.12 16.41 -13.01
C LEU A 433 24.57 15.95 -12.92
N ALA A 434 25.43 16.74 -12.27
CA ALA A 434 26.83 16.41 -12.09
C ALA A 434 26.99 15.09 -11.30
N TRP A 435 26.18 14.91 -10.26
CA TRP A 435 26.12 13.65 -9.51
C TRP A 435 25.69 12.47 -10.39
N ALA A 436 24.62 12.60 -11.17
CA ALA A 436 24.14 11.54 -12.05
C ALA A 436 25.20 11.17 -13.11
N VAL A 437 25.81 12.16 -13.77
CA VAL A 437 26.88 11.94 -14.75
C VAL A 437 28.11 11.32 -14.10
N ALA A 438 28.50 11.77 -12.90
CA ALA A 438 29.61 11.17 -12.16
C ALA A 438 29.32 9.72 -11.77
N TYR A 439 28.09 9.42 -11.33
CA TYR A 439 27.65 8.06 -11.04
C TYR A 439 27.75 7.17 -12.27
N ILE A 440 27.28 7.67 -13.42
CA ILE A 440 27.34 6.96 -14.71
C ILE A 440 28.79 6.61 -15.03
N GLY A 441 29.69 7.61 -15.06
CA GLY A 441 31.12 7.40 -15.32
C GLY A 441 31.79 6.45 -14.33
N ALA A 442 31.49 6.56 -13.04
CA ALA A 442 32.01 5.67 -12.00
C ALA A 442 31.46 4.23 -12.09
N SER A 443 30.35 4.02 -12.80
CA SER A 443 29.63 2.74 -12.92
C SER A 443 29.86 1.97 -14.20
N ILE A 444 30.68 2.52 -15.11
CA ILE A 444 31.12 1.81 -16.31
C ILE A 444 31.99 0.60 -15.89
N PRO A 445 31.69 -0.62 -16.36
CA PRO A 445 32.44 -1.84 -16.02
C PRO A 445 33.95 -1.75 -16.25
N SER A 446 34.40 -1.08 -17.31
CA SER A 446 35.84 -0.86 -17.58
C SER A 446 36.54 0.04 -16.55
N SER A 447 35.81 0.87 -15.81
CA SER A 447 36.37 1.84 -14.83
C SER A 447 36.44 1.32 -13.39
N THR A 448 35.67 0.30 -13.03
CA THR A 448 35.48 -0.13 -11.62
C THR A 448 35.41 -1.65 -11.46
N THR A 449 35.65 -2.11 -10.23
CA THR A 449 35.38 -3.48 -9.77
C THR A 449 34.14 -3.56 -8.88
N ALA A 450 33.50 -2.43 -8.56
CA ALA A 450 32.34 -2.39 -7.70
C ALA A 450 31.10 -2.94 -8.43
N LEU A 451 30.54 -4.04 -7.93
CA LEU A 451 29.26 -4.57 -8.39
C LEU A 451 28.12 -3.67 -7.90
N ARG A 452 27.43 -3.02 -8.85
CA ARG A 452 26.28 -2.16 -8.59
C ARG A 452 25.04 -2.75 -9.25
N ASP A 453 24.02 -3.01 -8.44
CA ASP A 453 22.74 -3.55 -8.88
C ASP A 453 21.82 -2.46 -9.45
N GLN A 454 20.72 -2.90 -10.07
CA GLN A 454 19.72 -2.02 -10.66
C GLN A 454 19.10 -1.07 -9.64
N ASN A 455 18.85 -1.51 -8.40
CA ASN A 455 18.27 -0.66 -7.37
C ASN A 455 19.18 0.53 -7.01
N ARG A 456 20.49 0.30 -6.89
CA ARG A 456 21.45 1.40 -6.69
C ARG A 456 21.45 2.35 -7.88
N PHE A 457 21.37 1.86 -9.11
CA PHE A 457 21.24 2.71 -10.30
C PHE A 457 19.98 3.58 -10.25
N LEU A 458 18.81 3.00 -9.98
CA LEU A 458 17.55 3.75 -9.93
C LEU A 458 17.60 4.87 -8.87
N VAL A 459 18.12 4.57 -7.67
CA VAL A 459 18.15 5.53 -6.56
C VAL A 459 19.28 6.55 -6.69
N ARG A 460 20.47 6.15 -7.13
CA ARG A 460 21.67 7.01 -7.11
C ARG A 460 21.98 7.67 -8.46
N CYS A 461 21.34 7.25 -9.54
CA CYS A 461 21.48 7.86 -10.86
C CYS A 461 20.16 8.44 -11.35
N LEU A 462 19.12 7.60 -11.50
CA LEU A 462 17.88 8.01 -12.16
C LEU A 462 17.12 9.06 -11.35
N VAL A 463 17.00 8.90 -10.03
CA VAL A 463 16.34 9.90 -9.16
C VAL A 463 17.06 11.26 -9.20
N PRO A 464 18.38 11.36 -8.97
CA PRO A 464 19.11 12.63 -9.15
C PRO A 464 18.97 13.22 -10.56
N LEU A 465 19.00 12.40 -11.61
CA LEU A 465 18.78 12.87 -12.97
C LEU A 465 17.39 13.48 -13.16
N LEU A 466 16.34 12.86 -12.60
CA LEU A 466 15.00 13.41 -12.65
C LEU A 466 14.88 14.73 -11.88
N ILE A 467 15.47 14.82 -10.69
CA ILE A 467 15.54 16.07 -9.93
C ILE A 467 16.25 17.15 -10.76
N SER A 468 17.36 16.79 -11.41
CA SER A 468 18.09 17.68 -12.30
C SER A 468 17.21 18.22 -13.41
N VAL A 469 16.61 17.33 -14.21
CA VAL A 469 15.81 17.72 -15.37
C VAL A 469 14.64 18.60 -14.94
N LEU A 470 13.91 18.20 -13.89
CA LEU A 470 12.78 19.00 -13.37
C LEU A 470 13.22 20.38 -12.86
N CYS A 471 14.34 20.48 -12.15
CA CYS A 471 14.83 21.77 -11.64
C CYS A 471 15.33 22.68 -12.77
N LEU A 472 16.06 22.13 -13.74
CA LEU A 472 16.58 22.89 -14.87
C LEU A 472 15.47 23.39 -15.79
N THR A 473 14.44 22.57 -16.04
CA THR A 473 13.27 22.99 -16.81
C THR A 473 12.43 24.02 -16.07
N LEU A 474 12.24 23.88 -14.75
CA LEU A 474 11.61 24.94 -13.95
C LEU A 474 12.41 26.25 -13.96
N TYR A 475 13.74 26.17 -13.84
CA TYR A 475 14.62 27.33 -13.97
C TYR A 475 14.43 28.04 -15.32
N TRP A 476 14.39 27.30 -16.43
CA TRP A 476 14.16 27.89 -17.74
C TRP A 476 12.74 28.42 -17.96
N ALA A 477 11.74 27.85 -17.27
CA ALA A 477 10.39 28.41 -17.27
C ALA A 477 10.34 29.78 -16.56
N TRP A 478 11.09 29.94 -15.47
CA TRP A 478 11.16 31.20 -14.71
C TRP A 478 12.09 32.24 -15.33
N TRP A 479 13.17 31.79 -15.97
CA TRP A 479 14.17 32.65 -16.60
C TRP A 479 14.51 32.16 -18.02
N PRO A 480 13.65 32.46 -19.00
CA PRO A 480 13.86 32.02 -20.38
C PRO A 480 15.10 32.70 -20.97
N THR A 481 16.19 31.95 -21.13
CA THR A 481 17.36 32.40 -21.87
C THR A 481 17.40 31.75 -23.24
N ARG A 482 17.59 32.56 -24.28
CA ARG A 482 17.73 32.10 -25.67
C ARG A 482 19.18 32.02 -26.13
N GLN A 483 20.10 32.42 -25.26
CA GLN A 483 21.52 32.50 -25.56
C GLN A 483 22.17 31.13 -25.41
N TRP A 484 22.70 30.59 -26.52
CA TRP A 484 23.37 29.29 -26.54
C TRP A 484 24.54 29.22 -25.55
N GLN A 485 25.20 30.35 -25.25
CA GLN A 485 26.32 30.40 -24.29
C GLN A 485 25.92 29.92 -22.88
N HIS A 486 24.66 30.16 -22.46
CA HIS A 486 24.20 29.75 -21.14
C HIS A 486 24.04 28.23 -21.05
N PHE A 487 23.53 27.61 -22.11
CA PHE A 487 23.37 26.14 -22.18
C PHE A 487 24.74 25.45 -22.27
N VAL A 488 25.62 25.95 -23.13
CA VAL A 488 26.98 25.43 -23.30
C VAL A 488 27.81 25.62 -22.03
N GLY A 489 27.78 26.82 -21.43
CA GLY A 489 28.50 27.10 -20.20
C GLY A 489 28.05 26.23 -19.03
N LEU A 490 26.74 26.09 -18.83
CA LEU A 490 26.19 25.21 -17.79
C LEU A 490 26.58 23.75 -18.03
N ALA A 491 26.39 23.24 -19.24
CA ALA A 491 26.70 21.85 -19.57
C ALA A 491 28.21 21.57 -19.39
N LEU A 492 29.08 22.48 -19.84
CA LEU A 492 30.52 22.36 -19.65
C LEU A 492 30.90 22.30 -18.17
N VAL A 493 30.42 23.24 -17.36
CA VAL A 493 30.72 23.27 -15.91
C VAL A 493 30.23 22.00 -15.23
N VAL A 494 29.02 21.55 -15.52
CA VAL A 494 28.45 20.31 -14.96
C VAL A 494 29.31 19.10 -15.33
N HIS A 495 29.73 18.97 -16.59
CA HIS A 495 30.54 17.83 -17.04
C HIS A 495 31.94 17.86 -16.42
N LEU A 496 32.55 19.04 -16.23
CA LEU A 496 33.83 19.19 -15.53
C LEU A 496 33.73 18.82 -14.05
N ILE A 497 32.66 19.26 -13.36
CA ILE A 497 32.40 18.89 -11.96
C ILE A 497 32.13 17.38 -11.86
N ALA A 498 31.32 16.83 -12.77
CA ALA A 498 31.06 15.40 -12.82
C ALA A 498 32.35 14.60 -13.01
N TRP A 499 33.24 15.08 -13.90
CA TRP A 499 34.52 14.46 -14.18
C TRP A 499 35.46 14.47 -12.97
N ALA A 500 35.60 15.62 -12.30
CA ALA A 500 36.33 15.70 -11.04
C ALA A 500 35.69 14.80 -9.96
N GLY A 501 34.36 14.75 -9.90
CA GLY A 501 33.61 13.95 -8.95
C GLY A 501 33.84 12.44 -9.12
N TYR A 502 33.72 11.91 -10.34
CA TYR A 502 33.91 10.47 -10.54
C TYR A 502 35.38 10.06 -10.42
N THR A 503 36.33 10.90 -10.85
CA THR A 503 37.75 10.60 -10.68
C THR A 503 38.15 10.54 -9.20
N ILE A 504 37.59 11.40 -8.35
CA ILE A 504 37.73 11.32 -6.89
C ILE A 504 37.03 10.06 -6.37
N TRP A 505 35.79 9.78 -6.81
CA TRP A 505 35.02 8.63 -6.36
C TRP A 505 35.77 7.32 -6.61
N LEU A 506 36.32 7.11 -7.80
CA LEU A 506 37.06 5.88 -8.14
C LEU A 506 38.26 5.61 -7.22
N ARG A 507 38.82 6.64 -6.56
CA ARG A 507 39.91 6.52 -5.58
C ARG A 507 39.44 6.12 -4.18
N THR A 508 38.14 6.10 -3.92
CA THR A 508 37.57 5.69 -2.63
C THR A 508 37.32 4.18 -2.59
N PRO A 509 37.26 3.55 -1.39
CA PRO A 509 36.89 2.13 -1.26
C PRO A 509 35.51 1.80 -1.85
N TRP A 510 34.63 2.79 -1.93
CA TRP A 510 33.27 2.67 -2.46
C TRP A 510 33.21 2.76 -3.99
N GLY A 511 34.19 3.44 -4.59
CA GLY A 511 34.34 3.55 -6.03
C GLY A 511 35.07 2.36 -6.63
N ALA A 512 35.99 1.75 -5.87
CA ALA A 512 36.75 0.55 -6.23
C ALA A 512 37.30 0.60 -7.67
N GLY A 513 37.90 1.74 -8.03
CA GLY A 513 38.43 1.98 -9.37
C GLY A 513 39.50 0.96 -9.74
N ARG A 514 39.50 0.52 -11.00
CA ARG A 514 40.52 -0.42 -11.47
C ARG A 514 41.90 0.26 -11.44
N PRO A 515 42.97 -0.43 -11.01
CA PRO A 515 44.31 0.13 -11.01
C PRO A 515 44.74 0.43 -12.45
N ALA A 516 45.25 1.64 -12.68
CA ALA A 516 45.70 2.05 -14.01
C ALA A 516 47.00 1.34 -14.38
N GLU A 517 46.98 0.54 -15.45
CA GLU A 517 48.15 -0.18 -15.96
C GLU A 517 48.99 0.70 -16.91
N GLY A 518 50.32 0.65 -16.77
CA GLY A 518 51.27 1.24 -17.73
C GLY A 518 52.08 2.47 -17.28
N PRO A 519 52.96 2.99 -18.17
CA PRO A 519 53.90 4.07 -17.87
C PRO A 519 53.19 5.37 -17.49
N ARG A 520 53.82 6.20 -16.64
CA ARG A 520 53.27 7.51 -16.21
C ARG A 520 52.86 8.42 -17.37
N LEU A 521 53.61 8.41 -18.47
CA LEU A 521 53.32 9.21 -19.66
C LEU A 521 52.02 8.80 -20.36
N LYS A 522 51.74 7.49 -20.49
CA LYS A 522 50.48 7.00 -21.08
C LYS A 522 49.28 7.36 -20.20
N ARG A 523 49.45 7.31 -18.87
CA ARG A 523 48.41 7.72 -17.91
C ARG A 523 48.10 9.22 -17.98
N ALA A 524 49.13 10.05 -18.09
CA ALA A 524 48.95 11.49 -18.29
C ALA A 524 48.24 11.79 -19.63
N ALA A 525 48.64 11.10 -20.71
CA ALA A 525 47.99 11.25 -22.01
C ALA A 525 46.51 10.83 -21.98
N ALA A 526 46.19 9.68 -21.38
CA ALA A 526 44.81 9.21 -21.24
C ALA A 526 43.93 10.20 -20.47
N PHE A 527 44.46 10.77 -19.37
CA PHE A 527 43.78 11.81 -18.59
C PHE A 527 43.44 13.05 -19.42
N PHE A 528 44.38 13.57 -20.23
CA PHE A 528 44.12 14.73 -21.08
C PHE A 528 43.17 14.43 -22.24
N VAL A 529 43.23 13.21 -22.80
CA VAL A 529 42.28 12.76 -23.84
C VAL A 529 40.87 12.66 -23.27
N GLU A 530 40.72 12.06 -22.08
CA GLU A 530 39.44 11.96 -21.39
C GLU A 530 38.87 13.35 -21.05
N LEU A 531 39.72 14.27 -20.55
CA LEU A 531 39.33 15.66 -20.29
C LEU A 531 38.88 16.37 -21.58
N ALA A 532 39.59 16.18 -22.69
CA ALA A 532 39.21 16.75 -23.99
C ALA A 532 37.85 16.20 -24.47
N ILE A 533 37.61 14.89 -24.32
CA ILE A 533 36.32 14.27 -24.64
C ILE A 533 35.19 14.86 -23.77
N VAL A 534 35.40 15.00 -22.47
CA VAL A 534 34.42 15.60 -21.54
C VAL A 534 34.06 17.03 -21.94
N ILE A 535 35.04 17.84 -22.35
CA ILE A 535 34.80 19.20 -22.84
C ILE A 535 33.98 19.18 -24.13
N ILE A 536 34.36 18.36 -25.11
CA ILE A 536 33.65 18.23 -26.39
C ILE A 536 32.20 17.80 -26.16
N VAL A 537 31.98 16.80 -25.32
CA VAL A 537 30.65 16.28 -24.99
C VAL A 537 29.83 17.30 -24.23
N GLY A 538 30.41 18.01 -23.26
CA GLY A 538 29.72 19.07 -22.52
C GLY A 538 29.26 20.20 -23.45
N VAL A 539 30.12 20.62 -24.39
CA VAL A 539 29.77 21.63 -25.40
C VAL A 539 28.68 21.12 -26.34
N ALA A 540 28.82 19.91 -26.87
CA ALA A 540 27.84 19.30 -27.77
C ALA A 540 26.47 19.10 -27.10
N ALA A 541 26.44 18.63 -25.85
CA ALA A 541 25.23 18.44 -25.06
C ALA A 541 24.52 19.77 -24.80
N GLY A 542 25.26 20.81 -24.41
CA GLY A 542 24.71 22.15 -24.21
C GLY A 542 24.15 22.75 -25.50
N TYR A 543 24.85 22.61 -26.61
CA TYR A 543 24.39 23.10 -27.91
C TYR A 543 23.14 22.34 -28.40
N LEU A 544 23.11 21.02 -28.26
CA LEU A 544 21.95 20.20 -28.61
C LEU A 544 20.73 20.52 -27.75
N ALA A 545 20.92 20.71 -26.44
CA ALA A 545 19.86 21.13 -25.53
C ALA A 545 19.29 22.50 -25.93
N TRP A 546 20.14 23.43 -26.35
CA TRP A 546 19.71 24.73 -26.88
C TRP A 546 18.90 24.58 -28.17
N ILE A 547 19.35 23.78 -29.15
CA ILE A 547 18.58 23.52 -30.38
C ILE A 547 17.19 22.99 -30.05
N LEU A 548 17.13 21.92 -29.25
CA LEU A 548 15.87 21.26 -28.90
C LEU A 548 14.93 22.19 -28.12
N ALA A 549 15.45 23.00 -27.20
CA ALA A 549 14.66 23.99 -26.49
C ALA A 549 14.04 25.04 -27.43
N ASN A 550 14.77 25.48 -28.46
CA ASN A 550 14.27 26.46 -29.43
C ASN A 550 13.29 25.86 -30.44
N VAL A 551 13.50 24.61 -30.86
CA VAL A 551 12.61 23.92 -31.81
C VAL A 551 11.27 23.57 -31.16
N PHE A 552 11.29 22.99 -29.95
CA PHE A 552 10.07 22.51 -29.30
C PHE A 552 9.33 23.60 -28.52
N PHE A 553 10.03 24.64 -28.04
CA PHE A 553 9.44 25.67 -27.18
C PHE A 553 9.78 27.08 -27.69
N PRO A 554 9.25 27.52 -28.85
CA PRO A 554 9.52 28.85 -29.42
C PRO A 554 8.90 29.99 -28.59
N HIS A 555 7.74 29.76 -27.97
CA HIS A 555 7.07 30.69 -27.04
C HIS A 555 6.61 29.92 -25.81
N LEU A 556 6.91 30.38 -24.59
CA LEU A 556 6.51 29.69 -23.35
C LEU A 556 5.09 30.04 -22.91
N ASP A 557 4.67 31.29 -23.12
CA ASP A 557 3.42 31.85 -22.58
C ASP A 557 2.15 31.18 -23.15
N GLY A 558 2.21 30.68 -24.40
CA GLY A 558 1.11 29.95 -25.04
C GLY A 558 1.21 28.41 -24.96
N PHE A 559 2.34 27.89 -24.48
CA PHE A 559 2.66 26.45 -24.54
C PHE A 559 2.95 25.83 -23.17
N LEU A 560 2.71 26.51 -22.05
CA LEU A 560 3.11 26.05 -20.72
C LEU A 560 2.57 24.65 -20.33
N MET A 561 1.35 24.31 -20.74
CA MET A 561 0.78 22.97 -20.56
C MET A 561 1.54 21.91 -21.39
N LEU A 562 1.87 22.25 -22.64
CA LEU A 562 2.63 21.37 -23.54
C LEU A 562 4.09 21.24 -23.07
N TYR A 563 4.69 22.34 -22.63
CA TYR A 563 5.99 22.40 -21.98
C TYR A 563 6.04 21.46 -20.78
N SER A 564 5.01 21.46 -19.95
CA SER A 564 4.94 20.58 -18.78
C SER A 564 4.88 19.09 -19.13
N CYS A 565 4.36 18.74 -20.31
CA CYS A 565 4.38 17.38 -20.80
C CYS A 565 5.69 16.99 -21.50
N LEU A 566 6.24 17.88 -22.33
CA LEU A 566 7.34 17.55 -23.22
C LEU A 566 8.72 17.88 -22.66
N ALA A 567 8.87 18.88 -21.79
CA ALA A 567 10.18 19.41 -21.40
C ALA A 567 11.09 18.32 -20.84
N LEU A 568 10.60 17.49 -19.92
CA LEU A 568 11.38 16.39 -19.35
C LEU A 568 11.84 15.39 -20.42
N GLY A 569 10.94 14.98 -21.33
CA GLY A 569 11.27 14.07 -22.42
C GLY A 569 12.30 14.66 -23.37
N VAL A 570 12.12 15.92 -23.80
CA VAL A 570 13.03 16.62 -24.71
C VAL A 570 14.44 16.77 -24.10
N PHE A 571 14.54 17.15 -22.82
CA PHE A 571 15.84 17.26 -22.15
C PHE A 571 16.52 15.92 -21.94
N LEU A 572 15.78 14.87 -21.56
CA LEU A 572 16.33 13.52 -21.48
C LEU A 572 16.78 13.00 -22.85
N SER A 573 16.04 13.27 -23.92
CA SER A 573 16.44 12.93 -25.29
C SER A 573 17.72 13.68 -25.70
N ALA A 574 17.86 14.96 -25.34
CA ALA A 574 19.10 15.71 -25.57
C ALA A 574 20.30 15.04 -24.89
N PHE A 575 20.14 14.65 -23.62
CA PHE A 575 21.16 13.94 -22.86
C PHE A 575 21.50 12.57 -23.50
N LEU A 576 20.48 11.79 -23.88
CA LEU A 576 20.67 10.46 -24.48
C LEU A 576 21.31 10.51 -25.87
N LEU A 577 20.98 11.52 -26.68
CA LEU A 577 21.62 11.73 -27.98
C LEU A 577 23.09 12.12 -27.80
N ALA A 578 23.39 13.03 -26.87
CA ALA A 578 24.77 13.39 -26.54
C ALA A 578 25.56 12.19 -26.01
N ALA A 579 24.96 11.37 -25.14
CA ALA A 579 25.57 10.14 -24.63
C ALA A 579 25.79 9.11 -25.74
N THR A 580 24.84 8.93 -26.65
CA THR A 580 24.98 8.02 -27.81
C THR A 580 26.12 8.46 -28.74
N LEU A 581 26.22 9.77 -29.01
CA LEU A 581 27.33 10.33 -29.79
C LEU A 581 28.68 10.11 -29.09
N LEU A 582 28.74 10.32 -27.77
CA LEU A 582 29.93 10.02 -26.97
C LEU A 582 30.33 8.55 -27.12
N VAL A 583 29.40 7.61 -26.89
CA VAL A 583 29.65 6.16 -27.02
C VAL A 583 30.17 5.81 -28.42
N GLY A 584 29.64 6.44 -29.48
CA GLY A 584 30.16 6.31 -30.84
C GLY A 584 31.61 6.78 -30.99
N LEU A 585 31.95 7.96 -30.44
CA LEU A 585 33.29 8.53 -30.48
C LEU A 585 34.33 7.70 -29.71
N ILE A 586 33.93 7.12 -28.57
CA ILE A 586 34.82 6.30 -27.74
C ILE A 586 34.76 4.80 -28.06
N SER A 587 34.04 4.41 -29.12
CA SER A 587 33.78 3.01 -29.47
C SER A 587 35.03 2.12 -29.55
N ARG A 588 36.18 2.70 -29.95
CA ARG A 588 37.48 2.01 -30.02
C ARG A 588 38.09 1.67 -28.65
N TRP A 589 37.60 2.28 -27.58
CA TRP A 589 38.07 2.09 -26.20
C TRP A 589 37.00 1.48 -25.26
N THR A 590 35.83 1.11 -25.80
CA THR A 590 34.74 0.49 -25.03
C THR A 590 34.60 -1.00 -25.32
N GLU A 591 34.35 -1.78 -24.28
CA GLU A 591 34.08 -3.22 -24.38
C GLU A 591 32.58 -3.51 -24.61
N ASP A 592 32.23 -4.77 -24.92
CA ASP A 592 30.82 -5.19 -25.08
C ASP A 592 30.01 -4.99 -23.80
N GLU A 593 30.63 -5.20 -22.63
CA GLU A 593 29.98 -5.00 -21.33
C GLU A 593 29.62 -3.53 -21.09
N ASP A 594 30.50 -2.60 -21.49
CA ASP A 594 30.24 -1.16 -21.40
C ASP A 594 29.07 -0.75 -22.30
N ARG A 595 29.00 -1.30 -23.52
CA ARG A 595 27.90 -1.04 -24.46
C ARG A 595 26.55 -1.53 -23.93
N GLU A 596 26.49 -2.74 -23.38
CA GLU A 596 25.28 -3.27 -22.74
C GLU A 596 24.86 -2.44 -21.53
N TRP A 597 25.83 -1.99 -20.72
CA TRP A 597 25.56 -1.10 -19.58
C TRP A 597 24.95 0.23 -20.03
N TRP A 598 25.51 0.86 -21.08
CA TRP A 598 24.96 2.08 -21.68
C TRP A 598 23.56 1.88 -22.26
N ALA A 599 23.32 0.75 -22.92
CA ALA A 599 22.00 0.42 -23.45
C ALA A 599 20.94 0.29 -22.34
N ARG A 600 21.27 -0.35 -21.21
CA ARG A 600 20.39 -0.45 -20.03
C ARG A 600 20.18 0.90 -19.33
N CYS A 601 21.24 1.70 -19.22
CA CYS A 601 21.15 3.05 -18.70
C CYS A 601 20.19 3.91 -19.56
N GLY A 602 20.33 3.85 -20.88
CA GLY A 602 19.49 4.55 -21.83
C GLY A 602 18.03 4.09 -21.84
N SER A 603 17.77 2.79 -21.70
CA SER A 603 16.40 2.25 -21.70
C SER A 603 15.59 2.72 -20.50
N TRP A 604 16.18 2.80 -19.31
CA TRP A 604 15.51 3.37 -18.12
C TRP A 604 15.21 4.87 -18.28
N MET A 605 16.11 5.63 -18.89
CA MET A 605 15.90 7.06 -19.16
C MET A 605 14.81 7.30 -20.22
N LEU A 606 14.75 6.46 -21.26
CA LEU A 606 13.66 6.50 -22.25
C LEU A 606 12.33 6.13 -21.61
N LEU A 607 12.30 5.06 -20.80
CA LEU A 607 11.09 4.61 -20.11
C LEU A 607 10.50 5.73 -19.24
N ILE A 608 11.32 6.42 -18.44
CA ILE A 608 10.82 7.48 -17.58
C ILE A 608 10.32 8.69 -18.39
N GLY A 609 10.96 8.99 -19.54
CA GLY A 609 10.48 10.02 -20.47
C GLY A 609 9.09 9.69 -21.05
N VAL A 610 8.89 8.45 -21.48
CA VAL A 610 7.58 7.96 -21.99
C VAL A 610 6.53 7.95 -20.88
N VAL A 611 6.89 7.49 -19.68
CA VAL A 611 5.98 7.47 -18.52
C VAL A 611 5.55 8.88 -18.15
N TRP A 612 6.50 9.84 -18.08
CA TRP A 612 6.18 11.24 -17.81
C TRP A 612 5.23 11.79 -18.87
N LEU A 613 5.59 11.68 -20.16
CA LEU A 613 4.78 12.19 -21.27
C LEU A 613 3.35 11.64 -21.25
N THR A 614 3.21 10.33 -21.04
CA THR A 614 1.92 9.65 -20.99
C THR A 614 1.11 10.12 -19.79
N LEU A 615 1.73 10.13 -18.60
CA LEU A 615 1.05 10.47 -17.35
C LEU A 615 0.71 11.96 -17.28
N SER A 616 1.62 12.86 -17.63
CA SER A 616 1.36 14.30 -17.71
C SER A 616 0.32 14.62 -18.78
N GLY A 617 0.38 13.97 -19.94
CA GLY A 617 -0.61 14.12 -21.01
C GLY A 617 -2.01 13.73 -20.54
N LEU A 618 -2.15 12.57 -19.90
CA LEU A 618 -3.41 12.11 -19.31
C LEU A 618 -3.90 13.04 -18.18
N VAL A 619 -3.00 13.55 -17.34
CA VAL A 619 -3.39 14.41 -16.21
C VAL A 619 -3.81 15.81 -16.67
N ILE A 620 -3.06 16.40 -17.60
CA ILE A 620 -3.23 17.79 -18.05
C ILE A 620 -4.36 17.88 -19.08
N TYR A 621 -4.32 17.04 -20.12
CA TYR A 621 -5.29 17.10 -21.24
C TYR A 621 -6.46 16.14 -21.07
N GLY A 622 -6.27 15.03 -20.35
CA GLY A 622 -7.29 13.99 -20.23
C GLY A 622 -8.66 14.46 -19.73
N PRO A 623 -8.76 15.28 -18.66
CA PRO A 623 -10.06 15.78 -18.20
C PRO A 623 -10.79 16.66 -19.22
N MET A 624 -10.10 17.22 -20.22
CA MET A 624 -10.73 17.98 -21.29
C MET A 624 -11.62 17.09 -22.18
N LEU A 625 -11.28 15.79 -22.30
CA LEU A 625 -12.09 14.77 -22.97
C LEU A 625 -13.38 14.43 -22.20
N LEU A 626 -13.47 14.80 -20.92
CA LEU A 626 -14.60 14.54 -20.02
C LEU A 626 -15.53 15.76 -19.83
N SER A 627 -15.32 16.83 -20.60
CA SER A 627 -16.09 18.09 -20.48
C SER A 627 -17.60 17.88 -20.72
N GLY A 628 -17.98 17.09 -21.73
CA GLY A 628 -19.36 16.76 -22.05
C GLY A 628 -19.98 15.70 -21.13
N GLN A 629 -21.26 15.87 -20.76
CA GLN A 629 -21.99 14.91 -19.92
C GLN A 629 -22.12 13.52 -20.60
N VAL A 630 -22.32 13.49 -21.91
CA VAL A 630 -22.36 12.25 -22.72
C VAL A 630 -20.99 11.54 -22.72
N ALA A 631 -19.90 12.29 -22.85
CA ALA A 631 -18.55 11.72 -22.79
C ALA A 631 -18.27 11.07 -21.42
N ARG A 632 -18.74 11.66 -20.33
CA ARG A 632 -18.64 11.08 -18.97
C ARG A 632 -19.38 9.76 -18.86
N TRP A 633 -20.63 9.68 -19.34
CA TRP A 633 -21.40 8.43 -19.32
C TRP A 633 -20.78 7.34 -20.21
N LEU A 634 -20.33 7.70 -21.41
CA LEU A 634 -19.67 6.76 -22.32
C LEU A 634 -18.36 6.23 -21.74
N LEU A 635 -17.52 7.09 -21.17
CA LEU A 635 -16.25 6.67 -20.55
C LEU A 635 -16.49 5.86 -19.27
N ALA A 636 -17.48 6.19 -18.44
CA ALA A 636 -17.88 5.38 -17.30
C ALA A 636 -18.37 3.99 -17.70
N SER A 637 -19.14 3.90 -18.81
CA SER A 637 -19.68 2.65 -19.35
C SER A 637 -18.57 1.79 -19.95
N VAL A 638 -17.69 2.39 -20.76
CA VAL A 638 -16.51 1.72 -21.33
C VAL A 638 -15.55 1.27 -20.23
N GLY A 639 -15.34 2.08 -19.20
CA GLY A 639 -14.60 1.70 -17.99
C GLY A 639 -15.25 0.50 -17.29
N GLY A 640 -16.53 0.58 -16.93
CA GLY A 640 -17.24 -0.51 -16.26
C GLY A 640 -17.16 -1.84 -17.02
N VAL A 641 -17.41 -1.81 -18.34
CA VAL A 641 -17.37 -3.00 -19.21
C VAL A 641 -15.94 -3.54 -19.36
N SER A 642 -14.95 -2.69 -19.61
CA SER A 642 -13.56 -3.12 -19.77
C SER A 642 -12.95 -3.68 -18.47
N GLY A 643 -13.30 -3.11 -17.32
CA GLY A 643 -12.95 -3.64 -16.01
C GLY A 643 -13.57 -5.02 -15.75
N LEU A 644 -14.86 -5.18 -16.04
CA LEU A 644 -15.56 -6.45 -15.88
C LEU A 644 -14.98 -7.54 -16.80
N ILE A 645 -14.75 -7.23 -18.08
CA ILE A 645 -14.11 -8.14 -19.04
C ILE A 645 -12.73 -8.56 -18.53
N THR A 646 -11.97 -7.65 -17.93
CA THR A 646 -10.62 -7.94 -17.44
C THR A 646 -10.64 -8.89 -16.25
N VAL A 647 -11.50 -8.64 -15.26
CA VAL A 647 -11.65 -9.50 -14.08
C VAL A 647 -12.16 -10.89 -14.47
N LEU A 648 -13.21 -10.95 -15.29
CA LEU A 648 -13.78 -12.23 -15.76
C LEU A 648 -12.80 -13.01 -16.65
N GLY A 649 -12.06 -12.32 -17.52
CA GLY A 649 -11.03 -12.91 -18.37
C GLY A 649 -9.87 -13.50 -17.58
N GLY A 650 -9.41 -12.79 -16.53
CA GLY A 650 -8.38 -13.29 -15.62
C GLY A 650 -8.80 -14.55 -14.86
N TRP A 651 -10.10 -14.71 -14.57
CA TRP A 651 -10.64 -15.91 -13.92
C TRP A 651 -10.84 -17.07 -14.91
N SER A 652 -11.11 -16.77 -16.19
CA SER A 652 -11.36 -17.74 -17.26
C SER A 652 -10.10 -18.33 -17.89
N ALA A 653 -8.94 -17.65 -17.81
CA ALA A 653 -7.67 -18.15 -18.34
C ALA A 653 -7.27 -19.55 -17.81
N LYS A 654 -7.79 -19.96 -16.63
CA LYS A 654 -7.63 -21.32 -16.08
C LYS A 654 -8.61 -22.37 -16.62
N SER A 655 -9.78 -22.01 -17.14
CA SER A 655 -10.68 -23.00 -17.78
C SER A 655 -10.21 -23.41 -19.17
N VAL A 656 -9.42 -22.55 -19.83
CA VAL A 656 -8.87 -22.82 -21.18
C VAL A 656 -7.56 -23.61 -21.12
N ALA A 657 -6.77 -23.49 -20.05
CA ALA A 657 -5.52 -24.24 -19.88
C ALA A 657 -5.72 -25.76 -19.66
N GLY A 658 -6.95 -26.21 -19.38
CA GLY A 658 -7.31 -27.63 -19.30
C GLY A 658 -7.84 -28.24 -20.60
N SER A 659 -8.10 -27.44 -21.64
CA SER A 659 -8.49 -27.94 -22.96
C SER A 659 -7.30 -27.85 -23.90
N GLY A 660 -6.57 -28.95 -24.03
CA GLY A 660 -5.45 -29.08 -24.97
C GLY A 660 -5.94 -29.06 -26.41
N THR A 661 -6.16 -27.87 -26.97
CA THR A 661 -6.16 -27.58 -28.42
C THR A 661 -5.99 -26.07 -28.60
N ALA A 662 -4.76 -25.58 -28.50
CA ALA A 662 -4.43 -24.21 -28.88
C ALA A 662 -4.47 -24.09 -30.41
N GLY A 663 -5.65 -23.83 -30.97
CA GLY A 663 -5.80 -23.53 -32.40
C GLY A 663 -4.94 -22.31 -32.79
N THR A 664 -4.11 -22.47 -33.82
CA THR A 664 -3.13 -21.48 -34.29
C THR A 664 -3.72 -20.35 -35.13
N GLY A 665 -5.05 -20.27 -35.28
CA GLY A 665 -5.74 -19.30 -36.13
C GLY A 665 -5.81 -17.87 -35.59
N LEU A 666 -6.02 -16.91 -36.50
CA LEU A 666 -6.25 -15.47 -36.22
C LEU A 666 -7.24 -15.19 -35.06
N PRO A 667 -8.35 -15.95 -34.86
CA PRO A 667 -9.27 -15.74 -33.74
C PRO A 667 -8.64 -16.00 -32.37
N SER A 668 -7.66 -16.91 -32.25
CA SER A 668 -6.97 -17.19 -30.99
C SER A 668 -5.88 -16.15 -30.67
N ARG A 669 -5.33 -15.49 -31.69
CA ARG A 669 -4.44 -14.33 -31.52
C ARG A 669 -5.23 -13.09 -31.10
N LEU A 670 -6.40 -12.84 -31.70
CA LEU A 670 -7.28 -11.73 -31.32
C LEU A 670 -7.79 -11.88 -29.87
N LYS A 671 -8.21 -13.08 -29.46
CA LYS A 671 -8.60 -13.37 -28.06
C LYS A 671 -7.49 -13.11 -27.04
N ARG A 672 -6.21 -13.26 -27.42
CA ARG A 672 -5.05 -12.95 -26.55
C ARG A 672 -4.80 -11.45 -26.36
N LEU A 673 -5.27 -10.62 -27.30
CA LEU A 673 -5.11 -9.15 -27.26
C LEU A 673 -6.28 -8.44 -26.54
N ILE A 674 -7.47 -9.04 -26.51
CA ILE A 674 -8.67 -8.45 -25.88
C ILE A 674 -8.43 -8.12 -24.40
N LEU A 675 -7.83 -9.06 -23.65
CA LEU A 675 -7.65 -8.90 -22.21
C LEU A 675 -6.66 -7.78 -21.85
N PRO A 676 -5.45 -7.70 -22.43
CA PRO A 676 -4.57 -6.54 -22.27
C PRO A 676 -5.21 -5.23 -22.77
N ALA A 677 -5.89 -5.24 -23.92
CA ALA A 677 -6.52 -4.02 -24.45
C ALA A 677 -7.61 -3.48 -23.52
N ALA A 678 -8.51 -4.35 -23.03
CA ALA A 678 -9.53 -3.97 -22.06
C ALA A 678 -8.93 -3.45 -20.75
N ALA A 679 -7.89 -4.11 -20.24
CA ALA A 679 -7.17 -3.69 -19.05
C ALA A 679 -6.50 -2.30 -19.23
N GLY A 680 -5.96 -2.02 -20.42
CA GLY A 680 -5.36 -0.73 -20.78
C GLY A 680 -6.38 0.39 -20.89
N VAL A 681 -7.52 0.11 -21.53
CA VAL A 681 -8.65 1.05 -21.61
C VAL A 681 -9.19 1.37 -20.22
N PHE A 682 -9.38 0.37 -19.36
CA PHE A 682 -9.82 0.60 -17.98
C PHE A 682 -8.82 1.45 -17.21
N ALA A 683 -7.52 1.13 -17.27
CA ALA A 683 -6.49 1.90 -16.60
C ALA A 683 -6.51 3.37 -17.05
N ALA A 684 -6.61 3.62 -18.36
CA ALA A 684 -6.75 4.96 -18.89
C ALA A 684 -8.01 5.67 -18.34
N VAL A 685 -9.18 5.04 -18.40
CA VAL A 685 -10.43 5.61 -17.85
C VAL A 685 -10.31 5.92 -16.36
N LEU A 686 -9.70 5.03 -15.57
CA LEU A 686 -9.49 5.23 -14.14
C LEU A 686 -8.58 6.43 -13.87
N LEU A 687 -7.48 6.57 -14.61
CA LEU A 687 -6.57 7.72 -14.49
C LEU A 687 -7.27 9.02 -14.89
N LEU A 688 -8.06 9.01 -15.97
CA LEU A 688 -8.84 10.17 -16.43
C LEU A 688 -9.89 10.58 -15.39
N ALA A 689 -10.64 9.63 -14.84
CA ALA A 689 -11.64 9.88 -13.81
C ALA A 689 -11.01 10.42 -12.51
N THR A 690 -9.88 9.83 -12.09
CA THR A 690 -9.14 10.28 -10.90
C THR A 690 -8.57 11.70 -11.11
N SER A 691 -8.03 11.98 -12.29
CA SER A 691 -7.57 13.32 -12.67
C SER A 691 -8.74 14.32 -12.64
N TRP A 692 -9.87 14.01 -13.28
CA TRP A 692 -11.04 14.88 -13.28
C TRP A 692 -11.56 15.16 -11.86
N LEU A 693 -11.68 14.13 -11.02
CA LEU A 693 -12.10 14.27 -9.62
C LEU A 693 -11.14 15.17 -8.83
N THR A 694 -9.83 15.02 -9.03
CA THR A 694 -8.81 15.85 -8.38
C THR A 694 -8.95 17.32 -8.81
N SER A 695 -9.33 17.59 -10.06
CA SER A 695 -9.61 18.96 -10.53
C SER A 695 -10.87 19.54 -9.90
N ALA A 696 -11.91 18.73 -9.73
CA ALA A 696 -13.12 19.15 -9.02
C ALA A 696 -12.82 19.51 -7.55
N VAL A 697 -12.01 18.70 -6.86
CA VAL A 697 -11.57 18.97 -5.48
C VAL A 697 -10.76 20.25 -5.40
N LEU A 698 -9.75 20.42 -6.27
CA LEU A 698 -8.94 21.65 -6.31
C LEU A 698 -9.79 22.89 -6.60
N GLY A 699 -10.71 22.81 -7.57
CA GLY A 699 -11.60 23.92 -7.91
C GLY A 699 -12.57 24.30 -6.79
N ALA A 700 -13.07 23.31 -6.05
CA ALA A 700 -13.92 23.55 -4.88
C ALA A 700 -13.13 24.21 -3.74
N LEU A 701 -11.95 23.70 -3.41
CA LEU A 701 -11.10 24.25 -2.35
C LEU A 701 -10.55 25.63 -2.69
N GLN A 702 -10.21 25.87 -3.96
CA GLN A 702 -9.74 27.17 -4.41
C GLN A 702 -10.82 28.24 -4.22
N GLY A 703 -12.10 27.91 -4.46
CA GLY A 703 -13.22 28.83 -4.24
C GLY A 703 -13.42 29.23 -2.78
N VAL A 704 -12.89 28.46 -1.83
CA VAL A 704 -12.95 28.73 -0.39
C VAL A 704 -11.66 29.36 0.13
N ALA A 705 -10.50 28.95 -0.38
CA ALA A 705 -9.19 29.27 0.19
C ALA A 705 -8.51 30.51 -0.43
N VAL A 706 -8.88 30.93 -1.64
CA VAL A 706 -8.25 32.04 -2.36
C VAL A 706 -9.30 32.83 -3.13
N ALA A 707 -9.28 34.16 -3.04
CA ALA A 707 -10.13 35.01 -3.90
C ALA A 707 -9.88 34.65 -5.37
N ARG A 708 -10.92 34.26 -6.12
CA ARG A 708 -10.80 33.87 -7.53
C ARG A 708 -10.18 35.04 -8.32
N PRO A 709 -8.95 34.94 -8.84
CA PRO A 709 -8.50 35.90 -9.83
C PRO A 709 -9.40 35.76 -11.07
N PRO A 710 -9.63 36.85 -11.84
CA PRO A 710 -10.33 36.74 -13.12
C PRO A 710 -9.60 35.69 -13.97
N ALA A 711 -10.37 34.71 -14.49
CA ALA A 711 -9.79 33.68 -15.32
C ALA A 711 -9.11 34.35 -16.53
N PRO A 712 -7.82 34.04 -16.81
CA PRO A 712 -7.21 34.51 -18.03
C PRO A 712 -8.04 33.99 -19.22
N PRO A 713 -8.14 34.76 -20.34
CA PRO A 713 -8.87 34.31 -21.52
C PRO A 713 -8.36 32.93 -21.92
N ALA A 714 -9.30 31.98 -22.10
CA ALA A 714 -8.95 30.62 -22.46
C ALA A 714 -8.15 30.66 -23.78
N PRO A 715 -6.98 29.99 -23.87
CA PRO A 715 -6.29 29.88 -25.13
C PRO A 715 -7.23 29.25 -26.17
N GLN A 716 -7.44 29.93 -27.31
CA GLN A 716 -8.23 29.40 -28.41
C GLN A 716 -7.46 28.22 -29.02
N TRP A 717 -7.90 26.99 -28.72
CA TRP A 717 -7.31 25.79 -29.29
C TRP A 717 -7.86 25.58 -30.71
N PRO A 718 -7.02 25.54 -31.75
CA PRO A 718 -7.49 25.52 -33.14
C PRO A 718 -8.26 24.25 -33.58
N PHE A 719 -8.36 23.23 -32.72
CA PHE A 719 -8.91 21.91 -33.09
C PHE A 719 -10.05 21.39 -32.20
N LEU A 720 -10.36 22.04 -31.07
CA LEU A 720 -11.40 21.59 -30.13
C LEU A 720 -12.33 22.76 -29.84
N GLY A 721 -13.43 22.87 -30.61
CA GLY A 721 -14.45 23.92 -30.48
C GLY A 721 -15.32 23.83 -29.22
N VAL A 722 -14.75 23.42 -28.08
CA VAL A 722 -15.44 23.27 -26.78
C VAL A 722 -14.64 24.05 -25.75
N GLU A 723 -15.22 25.10 -25.16
CA GLU A 723 -14.61 25.83 -24.04
C GLU A 723 -14.40 24.91 -22.83
N PRO A 724 -13.17 24.53 -22.48
CA PRO A 724 -12.88 23.70 -21.31
C PRO A 724 -12.64 24.62 -20.11
N SER A 725 -13.61 25.49 -19.80
CA SER A 725 -13.39 26.64 -18.90
C SER A 725 -13.09 26.24 -17.46
N GLY A 726 -13.64 25.12 -16.96
CA GLY A 726 -13.44 24.71 -15.56
C GLY A 726 -12.08 24.07 -15.24
N HIS A 727 -11.67 23.03 -15.97
CA HIS A 727 -10.44 22.26 -15.65
C HIS A 727 -9.17 23.05 -15.97
N VAL A 728 -9.13 23.72 -17.13
CA VAL A 728 -7.97 24.53 -17.53
C VAL A 728 -7.79 25.71 -16.58
N ALA A 729 -8.89 26.35 -16.15
CA ALA A 729 -8.82 27.40 -15.15
C ALA A 729 -8.22 26.88 -13.84
N VAL A 730 -8.67 25.72 -13.33
CA VAL A 730 -8.09 25.13 -12.11
C VAL A 730 -6.59 24.85 -12.29
N LEU A 731 -6.15 24.31 -13.42
CA LEU A 731 -4.74 24.04 -13.67
C LEU A 731 -3.85 25.30 -13.66
N LEU A 732 -4.33 26.39 -14.27
CA LEU A 732 -3.55 27.61 -14.42
C LEU A 732 -3.66 28.55 -13.23
N THR A 733 -4.75 28.48 -12.46
CA THR A 733 -4.99 29.39 -11.33
C THR A 733 -4.71 28.79 -9.96
N SER A 734 -4.57 27.46 -9.84
CA SER A 734 -4.27 26.81 -8.56
C SER A 734 -2.84 27.14 -8.11
N PRO A 735 -2.65 27.74 -6.92
CA PRO A 735 -1.31 28.03 -6.43
C PRO A 735 -0.57 26.73 -6.04
N PRO A 736 0.78 26.67 -6.16
CA PRO A 736 1.55 25.45 -5.91
C PRO A 736 1.36 24.87 -4.52
N TRP A 737 1.21 25.72 -3.50
CA TRP A 737 1.00 25.28 -2.12
C TRP A 737 -0.32 24.51 -1.95
N LEU A 738 -1.39 24.92 -2.64
CA LEU A 738 -2.70 24.27 -2.57
C LEU A 738 -2.63 22.90 -3.25
N VAL A 739 -2.00 22.85 -4.43
CA VAL A 739 -1.77 21.60 -5.16
C VAL A 739 -0.96 20.61 -4.31
N LEU A 740 0.10 21.09 -3.66
CA LEU A 740 0.90 20.29 -2.74
C LEU A 740 0.10 19.84 -1.51
N ALA A 741 -0.68 20.73 -0.90
CA ALA A 741 -1.49 20.44 0.28
C ALA A 741 -2.54 19.37 -0.01
N VAL A 742 -3.25 19.46 -1.14
CA VAL A 742 -4.21 18.43 -1.58
C VAL A 742 -3.50 17.10 -1.84
N GLY A 743 -2.34 17.11 -2.48
CA GLY A 743 -1.55 15.89 -2.71
C GLY A 743 -1.09 15.24 -1.42
N ALA A 744 -0.59 16.04 -0.47
CA ALA A 744 -0.20 15.57 0.85
C ALA A 744 -1.39 15.03 1.64
N ALA A 745 -2.54 15.70 1.59
CA ALA A 745 -3.76 15.25 2.26
C ALA A 745 -4.29 13.93 1.70
N LEU A 746 -4.30 13.75 0.37
CA LEU A 746 -4.70 12.51 -0.28
C LEU A 746 -3.73 11.36 0.03
N ALA A 747 -2.41 11.64 0.01
CA ALA A 747 -1.40 10.66 0.41
C ALA A 747 -1.57 10.23 1.87
N LEU A 748 -1.75 11.20 2.77
CA LEU A 748 -1.98 10.97 4.19
C LEU A 748 -3.25 10.15 4.41
N LEU A 749 -4.36 10.52 3.75
CA LEU A 749 -5.64 9.81 3.82
C LEU A 749 -5.47 8.35 3.39
N GLY A 750 -4.85 8.10 2.24
CA GLY A 750 -4.59 6.74 1.75
C GLY A 750 -3.71 5.93 2.71
N CYS A 751 -2.66 6.53 3.26
CA CYS A 751 -1.79 5.88 4.25
C CYS A 751 -2.50 5.60 5.58
N VAL A 752 -3.32 6.53 6.08
CA VAL A 752 -4.11 6.36 7.31
C VAL A 752 -5.10 5.22 7.13
N ILE A 753 -5.84 5.19 6.03
CA ILE A 753 -6.79 4.12 5.74
C ILE A 753 -6.05 2.78 5.59
N ALA A 754 -4.87 2.77 4.95
CA ALA A 754 -4.06 1.55 4.83
C ALA A 754 -3.63 0.97 6.19
N LEU A 755 -3.43 1.81 7.22
CA LEU A 755 -3.15 1.37 8.59
C LEU A 755 -4.40 0.84 9.33
N LEU A 756 -5.58 1.25 8.88
CA LEU A 756 -6.88 0.85 9.46
C LEU A 756 -7.46 -0.41 8.81
N VAL A 757 -7.20 -0.61 7.51
CA VAL A 757 -7.81 -1.66 6.69
C VAL A 757 -6.83 -2.82 6.46
N ASN A 758 -7.19 -4.01 6.94
CA ASN A 758 -6.42 -5.23 6.68
C ASN A 758 -6.78 -5.80 5.30
N THR A 759 -5.93 -5.54 4.31
CA THR A 759 -6.13 -5.96 2.91
C THR A 759 -6.15 -7.48 2.71
N ASN A 760 -5.55 -8.27 3.59
CA ASN A 760 -5.68 -9.73 3.54
C ASN A 760 -7.09 -10.15 3.95
N GLN A 761 -7.61 -9.61 5.05
CA GLN A 761 -8.95 -9.94 5.55
C GLN A 761 -10.05 -9.50 4.59
N PHE A 762 -9.88 -8.34 3.96
CA PHE A 762 -10.83 -7.81 2.98
C PHE A 762 -10.52 -8.25 1.54
N SER A 763 -9.97 -9.45 1.34
CA SER A 763 -9.75 -10.05 0.01
C SER A 763 -10.78 -11.11 -0.33
N LEU A 764 -10.86 -11.49 -1.61
CA LEU A 764 -11.70 -12.61 -2.03
C LEU A 764 -11.23 -13.94 -1.42
N HIS A 765 -9.95 -14.06 -1.05
CA HIS A 765 -9.43 -15.21 -0.33
C HIS A 765 -10.20 -15.47 0.97
N ALA A 766 -10.44 -14.44 1.80
CA ALA A 766 -11.08 -14.63 3.10
C ALA A 766 -12.51 -15.21 2.97
N MET A 767 -13.24 -14.73 1.97
CA MET A 767 -14.56 -15.28 1.61
C MET A 767 -14.44 -16.72 1.11
N TYR A 768 -13.51 -16.97 0.18
CA TYR A 768 -13.26 -18.30 -0.38
C TYR A 768 -12.90 -19.31 0.72
N ARG A 769 -12.01 -18.91 1.63
CA ARG A 769 -11.58 -19.66 2.81
C ARG A 769 -12.74 -20.06 3.68
N ALA A 770 -13.61 -19.11 4.05
CA ALA A 770 -14.76 -19.39 4.91
C ALA A 770 -15.67 -20.45 4.27
N ARG A 771 -15.94 -20.34 2.96
CA ARG A 771 -16.76 -21.31 2.23
C ARG A 771 -16.14 -22.70 2.15
N LEU A 772 -14.83 -22.79 1.89
CA LEU A 772 -14.12 -24.07 1.89
C LEU A 772 -14.09 -24.71 3.28
N ILE A 773 -13.87 -23.92 4.33
CA ILE A 773 -13.89 -24.42 5.72
C ILE A 773 -15.26 -25.00 6.03
N ARG A 774 -16.35 -24.28 5.76
CA ARG A 774 -17.72 -24.78 6.03
C ARG A 774 -18.07 -26.02 5.21
N ALA A 775 -17.71 -26.04 3.92
CA ALA A 775 -18.06 -27.15 3.04
C ALA A 775 -17.26 -28.42 3.35
N TYR A 776 -15.94 -28.30 3.51
CA TYR A 776 -15.04 -29.45 3.67
C TYR A 776 -14.68 -29.72 5.12
N LEU A 777 -14.14 -28.73 5.83
CA LEU A 777 -13.72 -28.95 7.22
C LEU A 777 -14.92 -29.04 8.17
N GLY A 778 -16.04 -28.37 7.90
CA GLY A 778 -17.24 -28.43 8.73
C GLY A 778 -18.07 -29.71 8.57
N ALA A 779 -17.80 -30.51 7.53
CA ALA A 779 -18.58 -31.71 7.23
C ALA A 779 -18.46 -32.79 8.31
N SER A 780 -17.29 -32.91 8.95
CA SER A 780 -17.04 -33.90 10.01
C SER A 780 -17.25 -33.37 11.42
N ASN A 781 -17.89 -32.20 11.58
CA ASN A 781 -18.18 -31.62 12.90
C ASN A 781 -19.49 -32.22 13.42
N GLY A 782 -19.39 -33.12 14.41
CA GLY A 782 -20.52 -33.87 14.97
C GLY A 782 -21.42 -33.07 15.93
N GLU A 783 -20.89 -32.00 16.54
CA GLU A 783 -21.63 -31.11 17.44
C GLU A 783 -21.50 -29.64 16.99
N PRO A 784 -22.04 -29.29 15.80
CA PRO A 784 -21.86 -27.96 15.25
C PRO A 784 -22.62 -26.91 16.08
N GLN A 785 -21.90 -25.99 16.70
CA GLN A 785 -22.45 -24.76 17.29
C GLN A 785 -22.44 -23.68 16.22
N ARG A 786 -23.20 -23.94 15.15
CA ARG A 786 -23.30 -23.01 14.03
C ARG A 786 -24.02 -21.76 14.51
N ASN A 787 -23.44 -20.61 14.19
CA ASN A 787 -24.14 -19.35 14.33
C ASN A 787 -25.46 -19.41 13.53
N PRO A 788 -26.64 -19.20 14.13
CA PRO A 788 -27.92 -19.39 13.45
C PRO A 788 -28.11 -18.49 12.23
N PHE A 789 -27.48 -17.31 12.24
CA PHE A 789 -27.60 -16.34 11.15
C PHE A 789 -26.66 -16.65 9.98
N THR A 790 -25.41 -17.04 10.27
CA THR A 790 -24.38 -17.23 9.21
C THR A 790 -24.13 -18.70 8.83
N GLY A 791 -24.52 -19.63 9.69
CA GLY A 791 -24.27 -21.06 9.55
C GLY A 791 -22.80 -21.47 9.70
N PHE A 792 -21.93 -20.61 10.24
CA PHE A 792 -20.51 -20.91 10.49
C PHE A 792 -20.27 -21.33 11.94
N ASP A 793 -19.34 -22.26 12.14
CA ASP A 793 -18.77 -22.63 13.45
C ASP A 793 -17.26 -22.36 13.41
N GLU A 794 -16.73 -21.64 14.40
CA GLU A 794 -15.30 -21.31 14.48
C GLU A 794 -14.43 -22.56 14.66
N ARG A 795 -14.99 -23.62 15.27
CA ARG A 795 -14.32 -24.91 15.48
C ARG A 795 -14.17 -25.74 14.21
N ASP A 796 -14.76 -25.28 13.09
CA ASP A 796 -14.52 -25.90 11.78
C ASP A 796 -13.07 -25.66 11.30
N ASN A 797 -12.40 -24.60 11.78
CA ASN A 797 -11.06 -24.25 11.35
C ASN A 797 -9.98 -24.77 12.32
N ILE A 798 -9.45 -25.96 12.03
CA ILE A 798 -8.42 -26.63 12.83
C ILE A 798 -7.03 -26.01 12.57
N GLN A 799 -6.19 -25.87 13.59
CA GLN A 799 -4.81 -25.40 13.41
C GLN A 799 -3.94 -26.50 12.81
N MET A 800 -3.01 -26.13 11.92
CA MET A 800 -2.16 -27.12 11.26
C MET A 800 -1.32 -27.91 12.27
N ALA A 801 -0.83 -27.22 13.31
CA ALA A 801 0.00 -27.80 14.36
C ALA A 801 -0.75 -28.79 15.28
N ASP A 802 -2.08 -28.82 15.26
CA ASP A 802 -2.89 -29.70 16.12
C ASP A 802 -3.17 -31.05 15.44
N LEU A 803 -2.93 -31.12 14.12
CA LEU A 803 -3.06 -32.35 13.33
C LEU A 803 -1.98 -33.39 13.64
N TRP A 804 -1.01 -33.07 14.52
CA TRP A 804 0.03 -34.01 14.96
C TRP A 804 0.62 -33.60 16.33
N PRO A 805 0.96 -34.55 17.23
CA PRO A 805 0.76 -35.98 17.12
C PRO A 805 -0.70 -36.37 17.34
N ASN A 806 -1.13 -37.37 16.58
CA ASN A 806 -2.42 -38.04 16.71
C ASN A 806 -2.47 -38.85 18.02
N ARG A 807 -2.72 -38.20 19.16
CA ARG A 807 -2.87 -38.90 20.46
C ARG A 807 -4.29 -39.46 20.59
N PRO A 808 -4.48 -40.71 21.02
CA PRO A 808 -5.77 -41.17 21.50
C PRO A 808 -6.19 -40.38 22.77
N PRO A 809 -7.50 -40.27 23.06
CA PRO A 809 -7.99 -39.49 24.20
C PRO A 809 -7.47 -40.04 25.54
N ALA A 810 -7.27 -39.15 26.52
CA ALA A 810 -6.78 -39.49 27.87
C ALA A 810 -7.69 -40.44 28.66
N SER A 811 -8.92 -40.70 28.18
CA SER A 811 -9.86 -41.66 28.76
C SER A 811 -9.56 -43.12 28.36
N SER A 812 -8.67 -43.38 27.40
CA SER A 812 -8.19 -44.73 27.14
C SER A 812 -6.99 -45.03 28.05
N SER A 813 -7.18 -45.87 29.08
CA SER A 813 -6.10 -46.45 29.89
C SER A 813 -5.26 -47.49 29.13
N ALA A 814 -5.56 -47.71 27.85
CA ALA A 814 -4.77 -48.55 26.98
C ALA A 814 -3.46 -47.82 26.61
N PRO A 815 -2.28 -48.49 26.69
CA PRO A 815 -1.05 -47.93 26.14
C PRO A 815 -1.30 -47.49 24.70
N ALA A 816 -0.87 -46.28 24.34
CA ALA A 816 -0.94 -45.81 22.96
C ALA A 816 -0.36 -46.92 22.08
N PRO A 817 -1.09 -47.44 21.07
CA PRO A 817 -0.56 -48.53 20.28
C PRO A 817 0.80 -48.08 19.75
N GLU A 818 1.82 -48.95 19.87
CA GLU A 818 3.10 -48.87 19.16
C GLU A 818 2.90 -49.04 17.64
N GLY A 819 1.80 -48.49 17.12
CA GLY A 819 1.30 -48.66 15.78
C GLY A 819 1.78 -47.55 14.86
N ARG A 820 1.99 -47.95 13.61
CA ARG A 820 2.30 -47.12 12.44
C ARG A 820 1.43 -45.87 12.38
N ARG A 821 2.07 -44.70 12.44
CA ARG A 821 1.40 -43.41 12.23
C ARG A 821 1.21 -43.18 10.73
N SER A 822 -0.03 -43.03 10.28
CA SER A 822 -0.38 -42.92 8.86
C SER A 822 -0.93 -41.53 8.51
N LEU A 823 -0.92 -41.22 7.21
CA LEU A 823 -1.53 -40.03 6.63
C LEU A 823 -1.00 -38.68 7.18
N PHE A 824 0.32 -38.56 7.36
CA PHE A 824 0.95 -37.27 7.66
C PHE A 824 0.67 -36.27 6.53
N HIS A 825 -0.12 -35.24 6.82
CA HIS A 825 -0.71 -34.36 5.80
C HIS A 825 0.25 -33.25 5.39
N VAL A 826 0.68 -33.27 4.12
CA VAL A 826 1.46 -32.20 3.50
C VAL A 826 0.57 -31.45 2.50
N VAL A 827 0.38 -30.16 2.74
CA VAL A 827 -0.32 -29.25 1.83
C VAL A 827 0.69 -28.52 0.97
N ASN A 828 0.65 -28.79 -0.34
CA ASN A 828 1.52 -28.16 -1.31
C ASN A 828 0.89 -26.87 -1.85
N MET A 829 1.69 -25.83 -1.99
CA MET A 829 1.31 -24.50 -2.45
C MET A 829 2.34 -23.99 -3.47
N ALA A 830 1.93 -23.00 -4.26
CA ALA A 830 2.83 -22.32 -5.17
C ALA A 830 3.29 -20.99 -4.55
N LEU A 831 4.60 -20.83 -4.39
CA LEU A 831 5.23 -19.53 -4.18
C LEU A 831 5.49 -18.90 -5.55
N ASN A 832 4.75 -17.85 -5.90
CA ASN A 832 4.96 -17.17 -7.18
C ASN A 832 6.29 -16.41 -7.15
N LEU A 833 7.12 -16.61 -8.18
CA LEU A 833 8.38 -15.92 -8.38
C LEU A 833 8.20 -14.96 -9.56
N VAL A 834 8.00 -13.67 -9.28
CA VAL A 834 7.73 -12.68 -10.35
C VAL A 834 9.03 -12.18 -10.97
N HIS A 835 10.10 -12.15 -10.18
CA HIS A 835 11.45 -11.79 -10.60
C HIS A 835 12.48 -12.68 -9.89
N GLY A 836 13.61 -12.96 -10.55
CA GLY A 836 14.70 -13.73 -9.95
C GLY A 836 15.92 -13.82 -10.86
N ASP A 837 17.11 -13.87 -10.26
CA ASP A 837 18.39 -13.85 -10.98
C ASP A 837 18.68 -15.16 -11.74
N ARG A 838 17.99 -16.25 -11.38
CA ARG A 838 18.15 -17.56 -12.02
C ARG A 838 17.26 -17.66 -13.27
N LEU A 839 17.89 -17.58 -14.45
CA LEU A 839 17.23 -17.65 -15.76
C LEU A 839 16.28 -18.87 -15.92
N ALA A 840 16.62 -20.02 -15.34
CA ALA A 840 15.78 -21.23 -15.35
C ALA A 840 14.36 -21.04 -14.77
N TRP A 841 14.14 -19.99 -13.98
CA TRP A 841 12.87 -19.69 -13.33
C TRP A 841 12.05 -18.63 -14.07
N GLN A 842 12.59 -18.03 -15.14
CA GLN A 842 11.88 -17.05 -15.96
C GLN A 842 10.65 -17.65 -16.67
N GLU A 843 10.68 -18.95 -16.98
CA GLU A 843 9.53 -19.65 -17.58
C GLU A 843 8.60 -20.25 -16.53
N ARG A 844 9.15 -20.90 -15.49
CA ARG A 844 8.36 -21.56 -14.44
C ARG A 844 7.64 -20.57 -13.50
N LYS A 845 8.30 -19.45 -13.17
CA LYS A 845 7.81 -18.34 -12.30
C LYS A 845 7.10 -18.77 -11.00
N ALA A 846 7.45 -19.94 -10.46
CA ALA A 846 6.90 -20.46 -9.21
C ALA A 846 7.82 -21.50 -8.57
N HIS A 847 7.84 -21.57 -7.24
CA HIS A 847 8.50 -22.60 -6.44
C HIS A 847 7.50 -23.36 -5.56
N SER A 848 7.85 -24.58 -5.15
CA SER A 848 7.06 -25.31 -4.16
C SER A 848 7.17 -24.62 -2.80
N PHE A 849 6.03 -24.41 -2.15
CA PHE A 849 5.90 -24.02 -0.76
C PHE A 849 5.05 -25.07 -0.07
N THR A 850 5.53 -25.63 1.04
CA THR A 850 4.80 -26.69 1.75
C THR A 850 4.38 -26.26 3.14
N VAL A 851 3.27 -26.81 3.61
CA VAL A 851 2.79 -26.67 4.97
C VAL A 851 2.41 -28.05 5.48
N SER A 852 3.03 -28.46 6.59
CA SER A 852 2.77 -29.71 7.32
C SER A 852 2.44 -29.39 8.79
N PRO A 853 1.99 -30.36 9.60
CA PRO A 853 1.76 -30.16 11.02
C PRO A 853 3.01 -29.76 11.81
N LEU A 854 4.20 -29.90 11.21
CA LEU A 854 5.48 -29.58 11.85
C LEU A 854 6.11 -28.31 11.27
N HIS A 855 6.04 -28.11 9.94
CA HIS A 855 6.81 -27.06 9.27
C HIS A 855 6.04 -26.36 8.16
N ALA A 856 6.45 -25.14 7.84
CA ALA A 856 5.95 -24.35 6.72
C ALA A 856 7.10 -23.56 6.07
N GLY A 857 7.20 -23.59 4.74
CA GLY A 857 8.26 -22.85 4.04
C GLY A 857 8.57 -23.31 2.63
N SER A 858 9.70 -22.83 2.12
CA SER A 858 10.19 -23.12 0.77
C SER A 858 11.71 -22.97 0.69
N LEU A 859 12.38 -23.84 -0.07
CA LEU A 859 13.82 -23.70 -0.34
C LEU A 859 14.15 -22.39 -1.09
N ALA A 860 13.21 -21.86 -1.89
CA ALA A 860 13.43 -20.65 -2.69
C ALA A 860 13.61 -19.37 -1.87
N VAL A 861 13.16 -19.33 -0.61
CA VAL A 861 13.28 -18.13 0.22
C VAL A 861 14.56 -18.09 1.06
N GLY A 862 15.42 -19.10 0.95
CA GLY A 862 16.73 -19.17 1.58
C GLY A 862 17.31 -20.58 1.53
N GLU A 863 18.42 -20.77 0.79
CA GLU A 863 19.10 -22.07 0.70
C GLU A 863 19.70 -22.51 2.05
N GLU A 864 20.17 -21.56 2.86
CA GLU A 864 20.65 -21.78 4.23
C GLU A 864 19.54 -21.78 5.29
N GLY A 865 18.27 -21.74 4.89
CA GLY A 865 17.14 -21.91 5.80
C GLY A 865 15.89 -21.19 5.33
N GLY A 866 14.94 -21.94 4.78
CA GLY A 866 13.70 -21.42 4.18
C GLY A 866 12.41 -21.89 4.86
N TYR A 867 12.51 -22.59 5.98
CA TYR A 867 11.38 -23.18 6.70
C TYR A 867 11.25 -22.67 8.13
N ARG A 868 10.03 -22.74 8.67
CA ARG A 868 9.67 -22.40 10.05
C ARG A 868 8.78 -23.48 10.64
N ARG A 869 8.83 -23.66 11.97
CA ARG A 869 7.91 -24.57 12.66
C ARG A 869 6.50 -23.99 12.67
N THR A 870 5.49 -24.82 12.49
CA THR A 870 4.07 -24.43 12.59
C THR A 870 3.58 -24.41 14.04
N ARG A 871 4.23 -25.18 14.93
CA ARG A 871 4.00 -25.17 16.37
C ARG A 871 4.97 -24.23 17.10
N SER A 872 4.53 -23.63 18.20
CA SER A 872 5.41 -22.88 19.11
C SER A 872 6.38 -23.81 19.85
N ASN A 873 7.63 -23.37 19.99
CA ASN A 873 8.54 -23.95 20.97
C ASN A 873 8.00 -23.63 22.38
N PRO A 874 7.85 -24.61 23.30
CA PRO A 874 7.44 -24.35 24.69
C PRO A 874 8.30 -23.28 25.36
N ASP A 875 9.60 -23.24 25.03
CA ASP A 875 10.57 -22.31 25.62
C ASP A 875 10.53 -20.91 24.97
N VAL A 876 9.82 -20.75 23.84
CA VAL A 876 9.75 -19.49 23.08
C VAL A 876 8.31 -19.19 22.64
N PRO A 877 7.56 -18.37 23.41
CA PRO A 877 6.24 -17.91 23.02
C PRO A 877 6.24 -17.25 21.62
N HIS A 878 5.26 -17.61 20.79
CA HIS A 878 5.07 -17.08 19.42
C HIS A 878 6.18 -17.37 18.40
N SER A 879 6.88 -18.50 18.50
CA SER A 879 7.82 -18.97 17.46
C SER A 879 7.15 -19.60 16.21
N ARG A 880 5.85 -19.40 16.01
CA ARG A 880 5.04 -20.15 15.02
C ARG A 880 4.80 -19.33 13.75
N TYR A 881 4.82 -20.02 12.61
CA TYR A 881 4.63 -19.40 11.30
C TYR A 881 3.17 -19.01 11.02
N GLY A 882 2.96 -17.82 10.46
CA GLY A 882 1.69 -17.46 9.83
C GLY A 882 0.58 -16.92 10.75
N GLY A 883 0.91 -16.47 11.97
CA GLY A 883 -0.04 -15.80 12.86
C GLY A 883 0.19 -16.11 14.34
N ALA A 884 -0.62 -15.49 15.22
CA ALA A 884 -0.54 -15.69 16.67
C ALA A 884 -0.74 -17.16 17.08
N ASP A 885 -1.69 -17.84 16.43
CA ASP A 885 -2.02 -19.24 16.67
C ASP A 885 -1.29 -20.22 15.74
N GLY A 886 -0.55 -19.68 14.76
CA GLY A 886 0.04 -20.42 13.64
C GLY A 886 -0.89 -20.46 12.42
N ILE A 887 -0.38 -21.03 11.32
CA ILE A 887 -1.18 -21.26 10.12
C ILE A 887 -2.20 -22.37 10.37
N SER A 888 -3.47 -22.14 10.00
CA SER A 888 -4.53 -23.13 10.12
C SER A 888 -4.65 -24.00 8.87
N LEU A 889 -5.22 -25.21 9.02
CA LEU A 889 -5.50 -26.11 7.90
C LEU A 889 -6.38 -25.41 6.86
N GLY A 890 -7.44 -24.70 7.31
CA GLY A 890 -8.32 -23.94 6.43
C GLY A 890 -7.60 -22.87 5.61
N THR A 891 -6.63 -22.17 6.20
CA THR A 891 -5.78 -21.21 5.47
C THR A 891 -4.90 -21.94 4.46
N ALA A 892 -4.23 -23.02 4.87
CA ALA A 892 -3.32 -23.77 4.02
C ALA A 892 -4.01 -24.33 2.77
N ILE A 893 -5.15 -25.02 2.92
CA ILE A 893 -5.87 -25.60 1.78
C ILE A 893 -6.45 -24.52 0.86
N THR A 894 -6.81 -23.35 1.40
CA THR A 894 -7.31 -22.22 0.60
C THR A 894 -6.19 -21.59 -0.23
N ILE A 895 -5.01 -21.39 0.35
CA ILE A 895 -3.83 -20.88 -0.38
C ILE A 895 -3.43 -21.89 -1.47
N SER A 896 -3.40 -23.17 -1.14
CA SER A 896 -3.18 -24.27 -2.10
C SER A 896 -4.22 -24.29 -3.23
N GLY A 897 -5.46 -23.92 -2.91
CA GLY A 897 -6.59 -23.80 -3.82
C GLY A 897 -6.67 -22.50 -4.61
N ALA A 898 -5.75 -21.55 -4.43
CA ALA A 898 -5.83 -20.22 -5.02
C ALA A 898 -5.83 -20.28 -6.55
N ALA A 899 -7.03 -20.14 -7.13
CA ALA A 899 -7.21 -20.20 -8.58
C ALA A 899 -6.80 -18.91 -9.28
N ALA A 900 -6.99 -17.75 -8.64
CA ALA A 900 -6.71 -16.44 -9.23
C ALA A 900 -5.78 -15.64 -8.32
N SER A 901 -4.71 -15.07 -8.86
CA SER A 901 -3.76 -14.19 -8.18
C SER A 901 -3.28 -13.15 -9.19
N PRO A 902 -2.96 -11.90 -8.81
CA PRO A 902 -2.37 -10.94 -9.74
C PRO A 902 -1.11 -11.49 -10.41
N ASN A 903 -0.30 -12.21 -9.63
CA ASN A 903 0.87 -12.94 -10.11
C ASN A 903 0.51 -14.43 -10.25
N MET A 904 0.33 -14.91 -11.49
CA MET A 904 0.00 -16.31 -11.83
C MET A 904 1.15 -17.04 -12.56
N GLY A 905 2.39 -16.77 -12.18
CA GLY A 905 3.56 -17.35 -12.83
C GLY A 905 3.60 -17.03 -14.34
N TYR A 906 3.72 -18.05 -15.19
CA TYR A 906 3.77 -17.92 -16.65
C TYR A 906 2.59 -17.15 -17.27
N GLN A 907 1.41 -17.17 -16.63
CA GLN A 907 0.21 -16.47 -17.12
C GLN A 907 0.14 -15.00 -16.71
N SER A 908 1.14 -14.47 -16.01
CA SER A 908 1.15 -13.08 -15.54
C SER A 908 1.43 -12.12 -16.69
N SER A 909 0.53 -11.15 -16.89
CA SER A 909 0.75 -9.98 -17.73
C SER A 909 0.80 -8.74 -16.84
N PRO A 910 1.74 -7.79 -17.00
CA PRO A 910 1.85 -6.61 -16.14
C PRO A 910 0.53 -5.85 -15.99
N LEU A 911 -0.21 -5.71 -17.09
CA LEU A 911 -1.46 -4.95 -17.14
C LEU A 911 -2.62 -5.71 -16.48
N VAL A 912 -2.67 -7.04 -16.65
CA VAL A 912 -3.65 -7.90 -15.95
C VAL A 912 -3.34 -7.96 -14.45
N THR A 913 -2.05 -8.00 -14.08
CA THR A 913 -1.57 -7.98 -12.70
C THR A 913 -2.01 -6.69 -12.00
N PHE A 914 -1.76 -5.54 -12.62
CA PHE A 914 -2.20 -4.23 -12.14
C PHE A 914 -3.72 -4.20 -11.91
N MET A 915 -4.50 -4.69 -12.86
CA MET A 915 -5.96 -4.75 -12.78
C MET A 915 -6.48 -5.67 -11.68
N MET A 916 -5.98 -6.91 -11.62
CA MET A 916 -6.36 -7.84 -10.58
C MET A 916 -6.01 -7.32 -9.19
N THR A 917 -4.92 -6.55 -9.07
CA THR A 917 -4.54 -5.90 -7.81
C THR A 917 -5.52 -4.78 -7.43
N ILE A 918 -5.87 -3.89 -8.38
CA ILE A 918 -6.83 -2.78 -8.15
C ILE A 918 -8.22 -3.30 -7.79
N PHE A 919 -8.68 -4.38 -8.43
CA PHE A 919 -9.96 -5.01 -8.10
C PHE A 919 -9.87 -5.93 -6.88
N ASN A 920 -8.69 -6.09 -6.28
CA ASN A 920 -8.41 -7.05 -5.21
C ASN A 920 -8.93 -8.46 -5.56
N ALA A 921 -8.84 -8.81 -6.84
CA ALA A 921 -9.29 -10.05 -7.44
C ALA A 921 -8.26 -11.17 -7.19
N ARG A 922 -7.96 -11.41 -5.90
CA ARG A 922 -6.91 -12.32 -5.46
C ARG A 922 -7.43 -13.36 -4.47
N LEU A 923 -7.02 -14.60 -4.72
CA LEU A 923 -7.16 -15.75 -3.84
C LEU A 923 -5.81 -16.13 -3.22
N GLY A 924 -4.72 -15.41 -3.54
CA GLY A 924 -3.45 -15.53 -2.83
C GLY A 924 -3.50 -14.91 -1.43
N TRP A 925 -2.43 -15.10 -0.65
CA TRP A 925 -2.32 -14.59 0.71
C TRP A 925 -0.91 -14.09 1.01
N TRP A 926 -0.79 -12.91 1.60
CA TRP A 926 0.52 -12.37 2.02
C TRP A 926 0.86 -12.85 3.43
N LEU A 927 1.94 -13.61 3.55
CA LEU A 927 2.52 -14.06 4.83
C LEU A 927 3.92 -13.50 5.00
N GLY A 928 4.41 -13.48 6.24
CA GLY A 928 5.81 -13.20 6.50
C GLY A 928 6.73 -14.19 5.78
N ASN A 929 7.91 -13.71 5.38
CA ASN A 929 8.91 -14.57 4.73
C ASN A 929 9.46 -15.60 5.76
N PRO A 930 9.41 -16.91 5.50
CA PRO A 930 9.92 -17.91 6.43
C PRO A 930 11.45 -18.00 6.47
N GLY A 931 12.16 -17.44 5.49
CA GLY A 931 13.62 -17.40 5.43
C GLY A 931 14.27 -16.32 6.31
N PRO A 932 15.57 -16.05 6.14
CA PRO A 932 16.32 -15.09 6.96
C PRO A 932 15.81 -13.65 6.78
N ALA A 933 15.40 -13.29 5.55
CA ALA A 933 14.85 -11.96 5.25
C ALA A 933 13.55 -11.64 6.01
N GLY A 934 12.84 -12.65 6.53
CA GLY A 934 11.63 -12.48 7.32
C GLY A 934 11.78 -12.78 8.81
N HIS A 935 12.99 -12.72 9.35
CA HIS A 935 13.25 -12.98 10.77
C HIS A 935 12.31 -12.23 11.72
N ASP A 936 11.95 -10.99 11.37
CA ASP A 936 11.07 -10.14 12.18
C ASP A 936 9.61 -10.12 11.71
N THR A 937 9.25 -10.94 10.72
CA THR A 937 7.92 -10.91 10.09
C THR A 937 7.25 -12.27 9.92
N PHE A 938 7.96 -13.40 10.02
CA PHE A 938 7.44 -14.75 9.74
C PHE A 938 6.20 -15.14 10.58
N TYR A 939 6.05 -14.56 11.78
CA TYR A 939 4.92 -14.78 12.69
C TYR A 939 3.68 -13.93 12.34
N LEU A 940 3.77 -13.05 11.34
CA LEU A 940 2.66 -12.19 10.92
C LEU A 940 1.74 -12.91 9.92
N ALA A 941 0.44 -12.87 10.18
CA ALA A 941 -0.60 -13.39 9.27
C ALA A 941 -0.98 -12.42 8.13
N ASN A 942 -0.49 -11.16 8.21
CA ASN A 942 -0.76 -10.09 7.25
C ASN A 942 0.35 -9.02 7.33
N PRO A 943 0.57 -8.22 6.26
CA PRO A 943 1.50 -7.09 6.34
C PRO A 943 1.06 -6.06 7.39
N ARG A 944 2.04 -5.41 8.05
CA ARG A 944 1.79 -4.29 8.96
C ARG A 944 1.30 -3.06 8.20
N PHE A 945 1.90 -2.80 7.05
CA PHE A 945 1.55 -1.70 6.17
C PHE A 945 1.34 -2.24 4.74
N PRO A 946 0.10 -2.29 4.23
CA PRO A 946 -0.22 -3.00 3.01
C PRO A 946 0.12 -2.22 1.73
N VAL A 947 0.41 -0.92 1.80
CA VAL A 947 0.68 -0.10 0.60
C VAL A 947 1.86 -0.65 -0.20
N ARG A 948 2.98 -0.96 0.46
CA ARG A 948 4.16 -1.49 -0.24
C ARG A 948 3.87 -2.84 -0.92
N PRO A 949 3.28 -3.85 -0.25
CA PRO A 949 2.83 -5.07 -0.91
C PRO A 949 1.84 -4.85 -2.05
N ILE A 950 0.86 -3.93 -1.91
CA ILE A 950 -0.10 -3.60 -2.98
C ILE A 950 0.63 -3.06 -4.20
N VAL A 951 1.52 -2.08 -4.01
CA VAL A 951 2.27 -1.46 -5.11
C VAL A 951 3.20 -2.49 -5.76
N ALA A 952 3.93 -3.27 -4.96
CA ALA A 952 4.78 -4.32 -5.48
C ALA A 952 3.97 -5.36 -6.29
N GLU A 953 2.82 -5.79 -5.77
CA GLU A 953 1.95 -6.75 -6.48
C GLU A 953 1.42 -6.14 -7.78
N ALA A 954 0.95 -4.90 -7.77
CA ALA A 954 0.39 -4.21 -8.94
C ALA A 954 1.40 -4.06 -10.10
N PHE A 955 2.68 -3.93 -9.78
CA PHE A 955 3.76 -3.79 -10.77
C PHE A 955 4.56 -5.09 -11.00
N GLY A 956 4.16 -6.21 -10.40
CA GLY A 956 4.85 -7.49 -10.55
C GLY A 956 6.27 -7.50 -9.95
N LEU A 957 6.46 -6.84 -8.81
CA LEU A 957 7.74 -6.67 -8.10
C LEU A 957 7.78 -7.45 -6.76
N THR A 958 6.91 -8.46 -6.59
CA THR A 958 6.80 -9.28 -5.36
C THR A 958 7.64 -10.54 -5.38
#